data_AF-W7S9M8-F1
#
_entry.id   AF-W7S9M8-F1
#
_cell.length_a   1.000
_cell.length_b   1.000
_cell.length_c   1.000
_cell.angle_alpha   90.00
_cell.angle_beta   90.00
_cell.angle_gamma   90.00
#
_symmetry.space_group_name_H-M   'P 1'
#
loop_
_entity.id
_entity.type
_entity.pdbx_description
1 polymer ?
#
loop_
_entity_poly.entity_id
_entity_poly.type
_entity_poly.pdbx_seq_one_letter_code
_entity_poly.pdbx_strand_id
1 'polypeptide(L)'
;MTRPSPAALAVLIEIERRVLWLSTAVIHHANLVRPNTSGLKVGGHQASSASMVSIMTSLWFRHLRPQDRVSVKPHASPVLHAINYLLGELDESYLTTLRAFGGLQSYPSRSKDPDPVDYSTGSVGIGATAPIWGAIARRYVGAGSGRQYSLLGDAELDEGAVWEAVLDPSVAELGEIVWIVDLNRQSLDRVVPQIAADRLHAMFAGAGWQVITLKYGRLLEELFTRPGGPALRERIDTMPNPEYQRLLRCDAAQLRDRLPAGDPAIAELVSDVDDGTLVAAVRNLGGHDLAALDEAFEQIEDTRPTVILAYTVKGNGLPTQGHPQNHSSLLTTEQLAELARRLGRDVDDPWQAFPVGSDAAVLCEDTANRLRRKSVATAQPPSIPLDFGRVQQGTTTTQAALGRTLLDLTRRAPDAARRVVTVSPDVSSSTNLGGWVNKVGVWSPDERVDWFADDADTILHWRESPGGQHIELGIAETNLVGLIGELGATWSRWGEPLLPIGVLYDPFVSRALEPWSFGIYAGGQSILVGTPSGVTLAPGRRRAPVHHDALHRTGAARLRHLRAGVRHRRRVDAAGQPGPAGQAGRHLGLPTAVDPTGRPVAGRRVHGSGRTRASPSPGRGGRVLLAPQGEPGHHHRRDGRGRARGAPGRRAARPGGHRGRRRLRDQPRPAVPGPAGEAGSRRRPVLDPGPGAAADAAGDRAGRSPAHARLPGHREPGGVDLARRHTVRPGRLAGGRLPLPRSRRRQHRARGLGPQVTDLS
;
A
#
# COMPACT_ATOMS: atom_id res chain seq x y z
N MET A 1 -3.77 7.98 -29.78
CA MET A 1 -5.01 7.72 -30.54
C MET A 1 -5.35 9.02 -31.28
N THR A 2 -6.36 9.07 -32.14
CA THR A 2 -6.85 10.36 -32.65
C THR A 2 -7.72 11.01 -31.57
N ARG A 3 -7.60 12.34 -31.39
CA ARG A 3 -8.48 13.12 -30.48
C ARG A 3 -9.95 12.74 -30.71
N PRO A 4 -10.75 12.54 -29.65
CA PRO A 4 -12.15 12.17 -29.80
C PRO A 4 -12.90 13.27 -30.53
N SER A 5 -13.77 12.85 -31.46
CA SER A 5 -14.70 13.78 -32.10
C SER A 5 -15.67 14.35 -31.04
N PRO A 6 -16.27 15.53 -31.27
CA PRO A 6 -17.29 16.07 -30.36
C PRO A 6 -18.44 15.10 -30.09
N ALA A 7 -18.84 14.31 -31.10
CA ALA A 7 -19.86 13.27 -30.95
C ALA A 7 -19.40 12.14 -30.00
N ALA A 8 -18.17 11.62 -30.18
CA ALA A 8 -17.62 10.59 -29.30
C ALA A 8 -17.48 11.08 -27.85
N LEU A 9 -17.11 12.35 -27.66
CA LEU A 9 -17.04 12.96 -26.33
C LEU A 9 -18.44 13.08 -25.69
N ALA A 10 -19.47 13.43 -26.46
CA ALA A 10 -20.85 13.51 -25.96
C ALA A 10 -21.35 12.16 -25.45
N VAL A 11 -21.03 11.06 -26.15
CA VAL A 11 -21.37 9.69 -25.72
C VAL A 11 -20.67 9.34 -24.41
N LEU A 12 -19.38 9.68 -24.26
CA LEU A 12 -18.65 9.45 -23.01
C LEU A 12 -19.23 10.26 -21.84
N ILE A 13 -19.68 11.49 -22.08
CA ILE A 13 -20.37 12.31 -21.06
C ILE A 13 -21.70 11.65 -20.64
N GLU A 14 -22.43 11.03 -21.58
CA GLU A 14 -23.65 10.29 -21.26
C GLU A 14 -23.34 9.08 -20.34
N ILE A 15 -22.27 8.34 -20.65
CA ILE A 15 -21.77 7.23 -19.82
C ILE A 15 -21.34 7.71 -18.45
N GLU A 16 -20.54 8.78 -18.39
CA GLU A 16 -20.10 9.40 -17.14
C GLU A 16 -21.28 9.74 -16.22
N ARG A 17 -22.33 10.36 -16.78
CA ARG A 17 -23.56 10.71 -16.06
C ARG A 17 -24.29 9.46 -15.55
N ARG A 18 -24.35 8.39 -16.35
CA ARG A 18 -24.96 7.12 -15.93
C ARG A 18 -24.19 6.47 -14.80
N VAL A 19 -22.86 6.46 -14.87
CA VAL A 19 -21.98 5.94 -13.81
C VAL A 19 -22.14 6.75 -12.51
N LEU A 20 -22.20 8.09 -12.59
CA LEU A 20 -22.46 8.95 -11.44
C LEU A 20 -23.82 8.61 -10.79
N TRP A 21 -24.86 8.44 -11.60
CA TRP A 21 -26.19 8.07 -11.13
C TRP A 21 -26.19 6.71 -10.43
N LEU A 22 -25.78 5.65 -11.12
CA LEU A 22 -25.80 4.27 -10.62
C LEU A 22 -24.99 4.12 -9.32
N SER A 23 -23.77 4.65 -9.30
CA SER A 23 -22.91 4.59 -8.10
C SER A 23 -23.53 5.33 -6.90
N THR A 24 -24.22 6.44 -7.15
CA THR A 24 -24.95 7.19 -6.11
C THR A 24 -26.19 6.43 -5.63
N ALA A 25 -26.95 5.85 -6.56
CA ALA A 25 -28.18 5.11 -6.31
C ALA A 25 -27.93 3.81 -5.53
N VAL A 26 -26.87 3.05 -5.85
CA VAL A 26 -26.45 1.85 -5.10
C VAL A 26 -26.23 2.18 -3.61
N ILE A 27 -25.54 3.30 -3.33
CA ILE A 27 -25.30 3.74 -1.95
C ILE A 27 -26.59 4.22 -1.29
N HIS A 28 -27.42 4.98 -2.01
CA HIS A 28 -28.70 5.46 -1.49
C HIS A 28 -29.64 4.30 -1.15
N HIS A 29 -29.80 3.34 -2.06
CA HIS A 29 -30.61 2.15 -1.86
C HIS A 29 -30.19 1.39 -0.61
N ALA A 30 -28.88 1.16 -0.41
CA ALA A 30 -28.38 0.43 0.74
C ALA A 30 -28.67 1.08 2.10
N ASN A 31 -28.90 2.40 2.14
CA ASN A 31 -29.10 3.16 3.38
C ASN A 31 -30.54 3.62 3.61
N LEU A 32 -31.30 3.95 2.56
CA LEU A 32 -32.60 4.61 2.66
C LEU A 32 -33.77 3.81 2.05
N VAL A 33 -33.50 2.83 1.19
CA VAL A 33 -34.56 2.01 0.55
C VAL A 33 -34.59 0.59 1.14
N ARG A 34 -33.42 -0.06 1.22
CA ARG A 34 -33.32 -1.42 1.75
C ARG A 34 -33.72 -1.44 3.24
N PRO A 35 -34.62 -2.35 3.66
CA PRO A 35 -34.99 -2.49 5.06
C PRO A 35 -33.78 -2.67 5.97
N ASN A 36 -33.62 -1.78 6.95
CA ASN A 36 -32.51 -1.82 7.89
C ASN A 36 -32.99 -2.31 9.27
N THR A 37 -32.99 -3.63 9.45
CA THR A 37 -33.41 -4.26 10.71
C THR A 37 -32.46 -3.99 11.88
N SER A 38 -31.20 -3.61 11.60
CA SER A 38 -30.20 -3.35 12.64
C SER A 38 -30.27 -1.93 13.22
N GLY A 39 -30.92 -0.99 12.52
CA GLY A 39 -30.89 0.44 12.83
C GLY A 39 -29.52 1.12 12.61
N LEU A 40 -28.47 0.36 12.27
CA LEU A 40 -27.13 0.91 12.03
C LEU A 40 -26.98 1.40 10.60
N LYS A 41 -26.36 2.56 10.42
CA LYS A 41 -26.04 3.09 9.09
C LYS A 41 -25.12 2.10 8.35
N VAL A 42 -25.53 1.69 7.15
CA VAL A 42 -24.76 0.78 6.29
C VAL A 42 -23.48 1.47 5.78
N GLY A 43 -23.59 2.75 5.43
CA GLY A 43 -22.49 3.59 4.95
C GLY A 43 -22.29 3.48 3.44
N GLY A 44 -21.12 3.94 2.98
CA GLY A 44 -20.82 4.20 1.56
C GLY A 44 -20.42 5.66 1.36
N HIS A 45 -19.70 5.95 0.27
CA HIS A 45 -18.99 7.22 0.10
C HIS A 45 -19.35 7.91 -1.23
N GLN A 46 -20.56 8.46 -1.32
CA GLN A 46 -21.05 9.13 -2.54
C GLN A 46 -20.10 10.22 -3.02
N ALA A 47 -19.60 11.07 -2.10
CA ALA A 47 -18.73 12.17 -2.47
C ALA A 47 -17.35 11.72 -2.99
N SER A 48 -16.79 10.65 -2.43
CA SER A 48 -15.49 10.10 -2.86
C SER A 48 -15.62 9.28 -4.15
N SER A 49 -16.75 8.61 -4.35
CA SER A 49 -17.08 7.96 -5.63
C SER A 49 -17.21 9.00 -6.74
N ALA A 50 -17.98 10.06 -6.52
CA ALA A 50 -18.24 11.09 -7.52
C ALA A 50 -16.98 11.82 -8.04
N SER A 51 -15.93 11.96 -7.23
CA SER A 51 -14.67 12.56 -7.70
C SER A 51 -13.88 11.67 -8.67
N MET A 52 -14.18 10.37 -8.71
CA MET A 52 -13.49 9.39 -9.57
C MET A 52 -14.23 9.07 -10.86
N VAL A 53 -15.47 9.52 -11.03
CA VAL A 53 -16.33 9.10 -12.16
C VAL A 53 -15.71 9.44 -13.51
N SER A 54 -15.24 10.67 -13.70
CA SER A 54 -14.61 11.11 -14.96
C SER A 54 -13.33 10.33 -15.27
N ILE A 55 -12.46 10.18 -14.25
CA ILE A 55 -11.19 9.43 -14.35
C ILE A 55 -11.47 7.97 -14.76
N MET A 56 -12.38 7.29 -14.08
CA MET A 56 -12.71 5.89 -14.35
C MET A 56 -13.46 5.71 -15.67
N THR A 57 -14.34 6.65 -16.04
CA THR A 57 -15.02 6.63 -17.35
C THR A 57 -13.98 6.73 -18.48
N SER A 58 -13.08 7.72 -18.43
CA SER A 58 -12.02 7.85 -19.42
C SER A 58 -11.13 6.59 -19.47
N LEU A 59 -10.68 6.10 -18.31
CA LEU A 59 -9.80 4.94 -18.24
C LEU A 59 -10.45 3.67 -18.84
N TRP A 60 -11.66 3.29 -18.42
CA TRP A 60 -12.31 2.04 -18.90
C TRP A 60 -12.74 2.12 -20.36
N PHE A 61 -13.44 3.19 -20.74
CA PHE A 61 -14.09 3.27 -22.04
C PHE A 61 -13.13 3.70 -23.16
N ARG A 62 -11.91 4.18 -22.83
CA ARG A 62 -10.91 4.54 -23.84
C ARG A 62 -9.54 3.88 -23.71
N HIS A 63 -8.95 3.82 -22.52
CA HIS A 63 -7.51 3.55 -22.41
C HIS A 63 -7.14 2.13 -21.99
N LEU A 64 -7.99 1.46 -21.21
CA LEU A 64 -7.69 0.10 -20.75
C LEU A 64 -7.60 -0.89 -21.92
N ARG A 65 -6.70 -1.85 -21.78
CA ARG A 65 -6.57 -3.02 -22.65
C ARG A 65 -6.82 -4.28 -21.83
N PRO A 66 -7.17 -5.43 -22.43
CA PRO A 66 -7.44 -6.68 -21.69
C PRO A 66 -6.34 -7.07 -20.69
N GLN A 67 -5.09 -6.82 -21.05
CA GLN A 67 -3.91 -7.17 -20.26
C GLN A 67 -3.63 -6.22 -19.10
N ASP A 68 -4.24 -5.03 -19.10
CA ASP A 68 -4.04 -4.04 -18.04
C ASP A 68 -4.80 -4.46 -16.78
N ARG A 69 -4.34 -3.98 -15.62
CA ARG A 69 -4.96 -4.25 -14.32
C ARG A 69 -5.09 -2.96 -13.52
N VAL A 70 -6.15 -2.84 -12.73
CA VAL A 70 -6.43 -1.60 -11.98
C VAL A 70 -6.66 -1.86 -10.50
N SER A 71 -5.87 -1.22 -9.64
CA SER A 71 -6.18 -1.08 -8.23
C SER A 71 -7.08 0.13 -8.03
N VAL A 72 -8.34 -0.10 -7.68
CA VAL A 72 -9.35 0.95 -7.54
C VAL A 72 -9.35 1.51 -6.12
N LYS A 73 -9.31 2.84 -6.02
CA LYS A 73 -9.48 3.59 -4.78
C LYS A 73 -10.62 3.00 -3.94
N PRO A 74 -10.42 2.62 -2.67
CA PRO A 74 -11.40 1.82 -1.92
C PRO A 74 -12.82 2.40 -1.95
N HIS A 75 -12.93 3.70 -1.71
CA HIS A 75 -14.21 4.42 -1.65
C HIS A 75 -14.87 4.64 -3.01
N ALA A 76 -14.22 4.28 -4.11
CA ALA A 76 -14.76 4.28 -5.47
C ALA A 76 -15.29 2.89 -5.89
N SER A 77 -15.40 1.91 -4.98
CA SER A 77 -16.05 0.61 -5.25
C SER A 77 -17.39 0.74 -5.98
N PRO A 78 -18.31 1.64 -5.55
CA PRO A 78 -19.60 1.80 -6.24
C PRO A 78 -19.48 2.28 -7.69
N VAL A 79 -18.41 3.01 -8.04
CA VAL A 79 -18.11 3.41 -9.43
C VAL A 79 -17.66 2.19 -10.23
N LEU A 80 -16.80 1.33 -9.66
CA LEU A 80 -16.37 0.08 -10.30
C LEU A 80 -17.58 -0.83 -10.58
N HIS A 81 -18.45 -1.05 -9.59
CA HIS A 81 -19.64 -1.88 -9.75
C HIS A 81 -20.61 -1.29 -10.79
N ALA A 82 -20.79 0.03 -10.81
CA ALA A 82 -21.62 0.70 -11.82
C ALA A 82 -21.06 0.51 -13.24
N ILE A 83 -19.75 0.63 -13.42
CA ILE A 83 -19.10 0.36 -14.71
C ILE A 83 -19.26 -1.11 -15.09
N ASN A 84 -18.95 -2.04 -14.18
CA ASN A 84 -19.07 -3.47 -14.46
C ASN A 84 -20.52 -3.88 -14.79
N TYR A 85 -21.52 -3.25 -14.16
CA TYR A 85 -22.94 -3.42 -14.52
C TYR A 85 -23.21 -2.95 -15.95
N LEU A 86 -22.77 -1.75 -16.33
CA LEU A 86 -22.95 -1.22 -17.69
C LEU A 86 -22.22 -2.04 -18.75
N LEU A 87 -21.13 -2.72 -18.38
CA LEU A 87 -20.39 -3.63 -19.25
C LEU A 87 -20.96 -5.07 -19.26
N GLY A 88 -22.00 -5.36 -18.47
CA GLY A 88 -22.62 -6.69 -18.38
C GLY A 88 -21.83 -7.72 -17.57
N GLU A 89 -20.83 -7.29 -16.80
CA GLU A 89 -20.00 -8.13 -15.92
C GLU A 89 -20.55 -8.23 -14.48
N LEU A 90 -21.56 -7.42 -14.13
CA LEU A 90 -22.29 -7.48 -12.87
C LEU A 90 -23.78 -7.63 -13.14
N ASP A 91 -24.40 -8.64 -12.54
CA ASP A 91 -25.85 -8.83 -12.61
C ASP A 91 -26.60 -7.77 -11.77
N GLU A 92 -27.73 -7.28 -12.29
CA GLU A 92 -28.53 -6.22 -11.66
C GLU A 92 -28.94 -6.56 -10.23
N SER A 93 -29.21 -7.84 -9.93
CA SER A 93 -29.66 -8.29 -8.61
C SER A 93 -28.67 -7.90 -7.49
N TYR A 94 -27.39 -7.72 -7.83
CA TYR A 94 -26.36 -7.31 -6.87
C TYR A 94 -26.38 -5.81 -6.55
N LEU A 95 -26.96 -4.93 -7.38
CA LEU A 95 -26.95 -3.47 -7.16
C LEU A 95 -27.64 -3.05 -5.86
N THR A 96 -28.58 -3.87 -5.38
CA THR A 96 -29.30 -3.67 -4.12
C THR A 96 -28.55 -4.19 -2.89
N THR A 97 -27.41 -4.87 -3.09
CA THR A 97 -26.74 -5.70 -2.09
C THR A 97 -25.46 -5.08 -1.50
N LEU A 98 -25.18 -3.79 -1.77
CA LEU A 98 -24.01 -3.12 -1.21
C LEU A 98 -23.91 -3.32 0.31
N ARG A 99 -22.78 -3.86 0.76
CA ARG A 99 -22.43 -4.20 2.15
C ARG A 99 -23.36 -5.24 2.81
N ALA A 100 -24.19 -5.93 2.04
CA ALA A 100 -24.94 -7.08 2.53
C ALA A 100 -24.01 -8.30 2.61
N PHE A 101 -24.36 -9.25 3.48
CA PHE A 101 -23.64 -10.52 3.56
C PHE A 101 -23.79 -11.30 2.24
N GLY A 102 -22.68 -11.57 1.56
CA GLY A 102 -22.69 -12.24 0.25
C GLY A 102 -23.02 -11.33 -0.94
N GLY A 103 -23.21 -10.03 -0.71
CA GLY A 103 -23.39 -9.01 -1.74
C GLY A 103 -22.11 -8.25 -2.06
N LEU A 104 -22.28 -7.12 -2.76
CA LEU A 104 -21.18 -6.20 -3.11
C LEU A 104 -20.43 -5.73 -1.86
N GLN A 105 -19.11 -5.79 -1.91
CA GLN A 105 -18.26 -5.41 -0.78
C GLN A 105 -18.21 -3.89 -0.57
N SER A 106 -17.76 -3.48 0.61
CA SER A 106 -17.52 -2.07 0.92
C SER A 106 -16.44 -1.46 0.01
N TYR A 107 -15.43 -2.27 -0.30
CA TYR A 107 -14.22 -1.94 -1.04
C TYR A 107 -13.91 -3.11 -1.98
N PRO A 108 -13.32 -2.86 -3.16
CA PRO A 108 -13.02 -3.90 -4.15
C PRO A 108 -12.29 -5.09 -3.54
N SER A 109 -12.80 -6.28 -3.80
CA SER A 109 -12.28 -7.53 -3.27
C SER A 109 -12.28 -8.64 -4.32
N ARG A 110 -11.09 -9.05 -4.73
CA ARG A 110 -10.89 -10.17 -5.67
C ARG A 110 -11.54 -11.47 -5.23
N SER A 111 -11.69 -11.68 -3.93
CA SER A 111 -12.13 -12.95 -3.34
C SER A 111 -13.59 -12.94 -2.91
N LYS A 112 -14.25 -11.79 -2.91
CA LYS A 112 -15.59 -11.64 -2.33
C LYS A 112 -16.59 -10.90 -3.21
N ASP A 113 -16.15 -10.01 -4.10
CA ASP A 113 -17.06 -9.37 -5.03
C ASP A 113 -17.51 -10.34 -6.12
N PRO A 114 -18.76 -10.23 -6.60
CA PRO A 114 -19.29 -11.07 -7.67
C PRO A 114 -18.80 -10.63 -9.06
N ASP A 115 -18.43 -9.36 -9.23
CA ASP A 115 -17.89 -8.79 -10.46
C ASP A 115 -16.35 -8.81 -10.50
N PRO A 116 -15.74 -8.66 -11.69
CA PRO A 116 -14.29 -8.68 -11.82
C PRO A 116 -13.59 -7.56 -11.05
N VAL A 117 -12.65 -7.96 -10.18
CA VAL A 117 -11.74 -7.07 -9.43
C VAL A 117 -10.29 -7.55 -9.63
N ASP A 118 -9.37 -6.64 -9.96
CA ASP A 118 -7.96 -6.97 -10.24
C ASP A 118 -7.06 -7.03 -9.01
N TYR A 119 -7.31 -6.10 -8.08
CA TYR A 119 -6.61 -5.94 -6.81
C TYR A 119 -7.62 -5.67 -5.71
N SER A 120 -7.44 -6.34 -4.56
CA SER A 120 -8.24 -6.03 -3.39
C SER A 120 -7.73 -4.72 -2.79
N THR A 121 -8.63 -3.82 -2.42
CA THR A 121 -8.27 -2.56 -1.73
C THR A 121 -9.08 -2.41 -0.43
N GLY A 122 -8.78 -1.40 0.38
CA GLY A 122 -9.44 -1.15 1.67
C GLY A 122 -8.48 -0.77 2.78
N SER A 123 -7.33 -1.45 2.87
CA SER A 123 -6.15 -0.88 3.56
C SER A 123 -5.54 0.16 2.64
N VAL A 124 -5.64 1.42 3.06
CA VAL A 124 -5.01 2.56 2.38
C VAL A 124 -3.48 2.35 2.33
N GLY A 125 -2.86 2.75 1.22
CA GLY A 125 -1.43 2.56 0.96
C GLY A 125 -1.06 1.15 0.49
N ILE A 126 -1.62 0.10 1.09
CA ILE A 126 -1.34 -1.29 0.70
C ILE A 126 -1.98 -1.63 -0.65
N GLY A 127 -3.27 -1.32 -0.83
CA GLY A 127 -3.95 -1.52 -2.10
C GLY A 127 -3.32 -0.69 -3.23
N ALA A 128 -2.86 0.52 -2.92
CA ALA A 128 -2.25 1.42 -3.89
C ALA A 128 -0.89 0.91 -4.43
N THR A 129 -0.12 0.18 -3.61
CA THR A 129 1.19 -0.36 -4.00
C THR A 129 1.12 -1.75 -4.64
N ALA A 130 0.00 -2.48 -4.48
CA ALA A 130 -0.19 -3.80 -5.07
C ALA A 130 0.10 -3.89 -6.59
N PRO A 131 -0.24 -2.90 -7.43
CA PRO A 131 0.12 -2.91 -8.85
C PRO A 131 1.62 -2.95 -9.13
N ILE A 132 2.46 -2.33 -8.29
CA ILE A 132 3.93 -2.38 -8.40
C ILE A 132 4.41 -3.81 -8.22
N TRP A 133 3.99 -4.44 -7.12
CA TRP A 133 4.34 -5.81 -6.79
C TRP A 133 3.76 -6.81 -7.79
N GLY A 134 2.56 -6.53 -8.31
CA GLY A 134 1.93 -7.28 -9.39
C GLY A 134 2.72 -7.21 -10.71
N ALA A 135 3.33 -6.07 -11.04
CA ALA A 135 4.20 -5.90 -12.20
C ALA A 135 5.46 -6.76 -12.06
N ILE A 136 6.14 -6.69 -10.91
CA ILE A 136 7.33 -7.50 -10.61
C ILE A 136 6.98 -8.98 -10.67
N ALA A 137 5.90 -9.40 -10.02
CA ALA A 137 5.44 -10.79 -10.03
C ALA A 137 5.10 -11.29 -11.44
N ARG A 138 4.51 -10.42 -12.29
CA ARG A 138 4.22 -10.74 -13.69
C ARG A 138 5.50 -10.90 -14.52
N ARG A 139 6.45 -9.97 -14.39
CA ARG A 139 7.76 -10.04 -15.07
C ARG A 139 8.51 -11.30 -14.63
N TYR A 140 8.48 -11.64 -13.34
CA TYR A 140 9.11 -12.85 -12.80
C TYR A 140 8.62 -14.14 -13.47
N VAL A 141 7.31 -14.27 -13.70
CA VAL A 141 6.74 -15.46 -14.38
C VAL A 141 6.73 -15.36 -15.91
N GLY A 142 7.27 -14.27 -16.48
CA GLY A 142 7.27 -14.04 -17.93
C GLY A 142 5.88 -13.86 -18.54
N ALA A 143 4.89 -13.39 -17.77
CA ALA A 143 3.49 -13.35 -18.20
C ALA A 143 3.12 -12.06 -18.95
N GLY A 144 3.46 -12.00 -20.24
CA GLY A 144 2.97 -10.96 -21.17
C GLY A 144 3.27 -9.52 -20.75
N SER A 145 2.54 -8.58 -21.34
CA SER A 145 2.66 -7.14 -21.08
C SER A 145 1.36 -6.56 -20.49
N GLY A 146 1.31 -5.24 -20.27
CA GLY A 146 0.13 -4.53 -19.79
C GLY A 146 0.46 -3.49 -18.72
N ARG A 147 -0.34 -2.45 -18.61
CA ARG A 147 -0.20 -1.42 -17.59
C ARG A 147 -0.82 -1.86 -16.27
N GLN A 148 -0.25 -1.34 -15.19
CA GLN A 148 -0.63 -1.60 -13.82
C GLN A 148 -1.04 -0.26 -13.21
N TYR A 149 -2.35 -0.02 -13.20
CA TYR A 149 -2.92 1.23 -12.75
C TYR A 149 -3.19 1.20 -11.25
N SER A 150 -2.94 2.32 -10.57
CA SER A 150 -3.35 2.56 -9.20
C SER A 150 -4.17 3.85 -9.15
N LEU A 151 -5.42 3.75 -8.68
CA LEU A 151 -6.29 4.89 -8.44
C LEU A 151 -6.32 5.13 -6.94
N LEU A 152 -5.90 6.31 -6.48
CA LEU A 152 -5.76 6.61 -5.06
C LEU A 152 -6.14 8.04 -4.72
N GLY A 153 -6.45 8.29 -3.45
CA GLY A 153 -6.67 9.65 -2.95
C GLY A 153 -5.35 10.35 -2.61
N ASP A 154 -5.36 11.68 -2.64
CA ASP A 154 -4.26 12.50 -2.13
C ASP A 154 -3.89 12.20 -0.66
N ALA A 155 -4.89 12.02 0.21
CA ALA A 155 -4.67 11.66 1.61
C ALA A 155 -4.08 10.24 1.80
N GLU A 156 -4.22 9.35 0.81
CA GLU A 156 -3.63 8.01 0.86
C GLU A 156 -2.10 8.05 0.69
N LEU A 157 -1.57 9.13 0.11
CA LEU A 157 -0.12 9.37 -0.03
C LEU A 157 0.56 9.73 1.30
N ASP A 158 -0.19 9.93 2.39
CA ASP A 158 0.40 10.10 3.73
C ASP A 158 0.88 8.75 4.33
N GLU A 159 0.46 7.62 3.75
CA GLU A 159 0.82 6.28 4.24
C GLU A 159 2.29 5.92 3.94
N GLY A 160 3.00 5.41 4.95
CA GLY A 160 4.43 5.08 4.83
C GLY A 160 4.73 4.02 3.78
N ALA A 161 3.81 3.06 3.58
CA ALA A 161 3.92 1.99 2.59
C ALA A 161 4.07 2.54 1.15
N VAL A 162 3.44 3.68 0.87
CA VAL A 162 3.49 4.33 -0.45
C VAL A 162 4.93 4.75 -0.75
N TRP A 163 5.58 5.44 0.18
CA TRP A 163 6.91 5.98 -0.04
C TRP A 163 8.00 4.92 0.06
N GLU A 164 7.80 3.86 0.86
CA GLU A 164 8.66 2.68 0.82
C GLU A 164 8.67 2.03 -0.57
N ALA A 165 7.51 1.96 -1.24
CA ALA A 165 7.41 1.42 -2.59
C ALA A 165 7.92 2.38 -3.68
N VAL A 166 7.54 3.66 -3.63
CA VAL A 166 7.92 4.67 -4.64
C VAL A 166 9.43 4.88 -4.70
N LEU A 167 10.12 4.79 -3.56
CA LEU A 167 11.58 4.97 -3.46
C LEU A 167 12.38 3.70 -3.78
N ASP A 168 11.73 2.55 -3.98
CA ASP A 168 12.42 1.32 -4.32
C ASP A 168 13.10 1.49 -5.70
N PRO A 169 14.43 1.27 -5.82
CA PRO A 169 15.16 1.54 -7.05
C PRO A 169 14.63 0.78 -8.27
N SER A 170 14.08 -0.42 -8.06
CA SER A 170 13.52 -1.22 -9.15
C SER A 170 12.27 -0.61 -9.77
N VAL A 171 11.55 0.23 -9.02
CA VAL A 171 10.27 0.83 -9.46
C VAL A 171 10.48 1.89 -10.51
N ALA A 172 11.60 2.61 -10.48
CA ALA A 172 11.95 3.61 -11.49
C ALA A 172 12.09 3.01 -12.90
N GLU A 173 12.30 1.69 -13.01
CA GLU A 173 12.43 0.94 -14.26
C GLU A 173 11.09 0.32 -14.75
N LEU A 174 9.98 0.59 -14.04
CA LEU A 174 8.67 0.02 -14.34
C LEU A 174 7.76 1.01 -15.10
N GLY A 175 8.02 1.17 -16.39
CA GLY A 175 7.20 2.02 -17.28
C GLY A 175 5.75 1.57 -17.47
N GLU A 176 5.40 0.35 -17.06
CA GLU A 176 4.01 -0.09 -17.01
C GLU A 176 3.19 0.46 -15.83
N ILE A 177 3.83 1.04 -14.80
CA ILE A 177 3.13 1.54 -13.62
C ILE A 177 2.56 2.92 -13.91
N VAL A 178 1.26 3.07 -13.65
CA VAL A 178 0.57 4.35 -13.78
C VAL A 178 -0.25 4.60 -12.53
N TRP A 179 0.07 5.65 -11.80
CA TRP A 179 -0.71 6.08 -10.64
C TRP A 179 -1.55 7.30 -11.01
N ILE A 180 -2.80 7.35 -10.56
CA ILE A 180 -3.71 8.46 -10.77
C ILE A 180 -4.22 8.90 -9.41
N VAL A 181 -3.78 10.08 -8.99
CA VAL A 181 -4.07 10.66 -7.69
C VAL A 181 -5.25 11.61 -7.82
N ASP A 182 -6.33 11.28 -7.12
CA ASP A 182 -7.50 12.14 -6.93
C ASP A 182 -7.19 13.27 -5.93
N LEU A 183 -6.70 14.40 -6.45
CA LEU A 183 -6.39 15.62 -5.70
C LEU A 183 -7.64 16.48 -5.51
N ASN A 184 -8.54 16.01 -4.66
CA ASN A 184 -9.76 16.73 -4.31
C ASN A 184 -9.56 17.79 -3.20
N ARG A 185 -8.41 17.77 -2.52
CA ARG A 185 -7.98 18.76 -1.51
C ARG A 185 -8.84 18.77 -0.24
N GLN A 186 -9.50 17.66 0.08
CA GLN A 186 -10.26 17.46 1.32
C GLN A 186 -9.88 16.14 1.99
N SER A 187 -9.72 16.15 3.31
CA SER A 187 -9.59 14.91 4.09
C SER A 187 -10.97 14.37 4.50
N LEU A 188 -10.97 13.39 5.42
CA LEU A 188 -12.18 12.90 6.08
C LEU A 188 -12.96 14.01 6.78
N ASP A 189 -12.27 14.87 7.54
CA ASP A 189 -12.90 15.77 8.51
C ASP A 189 -12.86 17.25 8.14
N ARG A 190 -12.06 17.64 7.14
CA ARG A 190 -11.87 19.06 6.79
C ARG A 190 -11.35 19.29 5.38
N VAL A 191 -11.45 20.55 4.95
CA VAL A 191 -10.66 21.09 3.84
C VAL A 191 -9.19 21.16 4.27
N VAL A 192 -8.27 20.63 3.44
CA VAL A 192 -6.84 20.64 3.77
C VAL A 192 -6.29 22.06 3.60
N PRO A 193 -5.66 22.69 4.61
CA PRO A 193 -5.26 24.10 4.53
C PRO A 193 -4.20 24.40 3.48
N GLN A 194 -3.23 23.50 3.31
CA GLN A 194 -2.13 23.62 2.34
C GLN A 194 -2.25 22.50 1.31
N ILE A 195 -2.28 22.88 0.03
CA ILE A 195 -2.32 21.92 -1.07
C ILE A 195 -0.92 21.32 -1.20
N ALA A 196 -0.79 20.00 -1.04
CA ALA A 196 0.50 19.32 -1.07
C ALA A 196 1.03 19.07 -2.51
N ALA A 197 0.33 19.52 -3.55
CA ALA A 197 0.59 19.13 -4.93
C ALA A 197 2.02 19.40 -5.39
N ASP A 198 2.59 20.58 -5.13
CA ASP A 198 3.97 20.91 -5.54
C ASP A 198 5.00 20.04 -4.81
N ARG A 199 4.76 19.77 -3.52
CA ARG A 199 5.60 18.86 -2.74
C ARG A 199 5.52 17.44 -3.30
N LEU A 200 4.31 16.95 -3.57
CA LEU A 200 4.09 15.62 -4.14
C LEU A 200 4.74 15.50 -5.52
N HIS A 201 4.59 16.52 -6.37
CA HIS A 201 5.27 16.61 -7.66
C HIS A 201 6.78 16.45 -7.48
N ALA A 202 7.40 17.26 -6.62
CA ALA A 202 8.84 17.20 -6.38
C ALA A 202 9.30 15.85 -5.83
N MET A 203 8.51 15.22 -4.95
CA MET A 203 8.84 13.90 -4.39
C MET A 203 8.79 12.79 -5.45
N PHE A 204 7.74 12.74 -6.28
CA PHE A 204 7.66 11.77 -7.38
C PHE A 204 8.72 12.00 -8.44
N ALA A 205 8.94 13.25 -8.85
CA ALA A 205 9.99 13.60 -9.80
C ALA A 205 11.38 13.22 -9.25
N GLY A 206 11.63 13.46 -7.96
CA GLY A 206 12.86 13.05 -7.27
C GLY A 206 13.05 11.53 -7.18
N ALA A 207 11.95 10.76 -7.20
CA ALA A 207 11.96 9.30 -7.28
C ALA A 207 12.08 8.76 -8.73
N GLY A 208 12.27 9.64 -9.74
CA GLY A 208 12.43 9.24 -11.14
C GLY A 208 11.13 9.01 -11.91
N TRP A 209 9.97 9.38 -11.35
CA TRP A 209 8.68 9.21 -12.03
C TRP A 209 8.42 10.33 -13.04
N GLN A 210 7.69 10.01 -14.11
CA GLN A 210 7.01 11.02 -14.91
C GLN A 210 5.86 11.62 -14.09
N VAL A 211 5.78 12.95 -14.00
CA VAL A 211 4.71 13.64 -13.28
C VAL A 211 3.87 14.46 -14.26
N ILE A 212 2.58 14.12 -14.39
CA ILE A 212 1.62 14.82 -15.23
C ILE A 212 0.59 15.50 -14.31
N THR A 213 0.56 16.83 -14.29
CA THR A 213 -0.38 17.59 -13.44
C THR A 213 -1.57 18.08 -14.27
N LEU A 214 -2.77 17.58 -14.00
CA LEU A 214 -4.02 18.08 -14.60
C LEU A 214 -4.71 19.00 -13.61
N LYS A 215 -4.37 20.28 -13.65
CA LYS A 215 -4.95 21.27 -12.74
C LYS A 215 -6.32 21.75 -13.22
N TYR A 216 -6.42 22.16 -14.47
CA TYR A 216 -7.60 22.83 -15.02
C TYR A 216 -8.14 22.09 -16.25
N GLY A 217 -9.46 22.13 -16.42
CA GLY A 217 -10.12 21.65 -17.63
C GLY A 217 -10.12 22.71 -18.73
N ARG A 218 -10.57 22.34 -19.92
CA ARG A 218 -10.47 23.18 -21.12
C ARG A 218 -11.27 24.47 -21.01
N LEU A 219 -12.47 24.43 -20.42
CA LEU A 219 -13.30 25.62 -20.26
C LEU A 219 -12.60 26.68 -19.40
N LEU A 220 -11.95 26.26 -18.31
CA LEU A 220 -11.24 27.19 -17.44
C LEU A 220 -9.93 27.68 -18.07
N GLU A 221 -9.20 26.81 -18.78
CA GLU A 221 -8.03 27.20 -19.58
C GLU A 221 -8.39 28.21 -20.68
N GLU A 222 -9.53 28.05 -21.36
CA GLU A 222 -10.05 29.01 -22.34
C GLU A 222 -10.30 30.38 -21.70
N LEU A 223 -10.91 30.44 -20.52
CA LEU A 223 -11.09 31.70 -19.80
C LEU A 223 -9.77 32.38 -19.42
N PHE A 224 -8.72 31.62 -19.13
CA PHE A 224 -7.40 32.20 -18.83
C PHE A 224 -6.76 32.89 -20.03
N THR A 225 -7.18 32.58 -21.26
CA THR A 225 -6.68 33.25 -22.48
C THR A 225 -7.36 34.58 -22.79
N ARG A 226 -8.51 34.87 -22.17
CA ARG A 226 -9.27 36.11 -22.37
C ARG A 226 -8.64 37.29 -21.61
N PRO A 227 -8.97 38.56 -21.94
CA PRO A 227 -8.62 39.70 -21.10
C PRO A 227 -9.06 39.49 -19.65
N GLY A 228 -8.17 39.75 -18.68
CA GLY A 228 -8.38 39.42 -17.26
C GLY A 228 -8.11 37.96 -16.86
N GLY A 229 -7.94 37.07 -17.85
CA GLY A 229 -7.70 35.64 -17.65
C GLY A 229 -6.40 35.30 -16.91
N PRO A 230 -5.25 35.92 -17.21
CA PRO A 230 -4.01 35.69 -16.45
C PRO A 230 -4.15 36.08 -14.97
N ALA A 231 -4.86 37.17 -14.67
CA ALA A 231 -5.15 37.59 -13.30
C ALA A 231 -6.08 36.58 -12.59
N LEU A 232 -7.10 36.06 -13.30
CA LEU A 232 -7.96 34.99 -12.79
C LEU A 232 -7.16 33.73 -12.47
N ARG A 233 -6.21 33.34 -13.32
CA ARG A 233 -5.34 32.17 -13.09
C ARG A 233 -4.50 32.34 -11.83
N GLU A 234 -3.79 33.45 -11.72
CA GLU A 234 -2.97 33.78 -10.54
C GLU A 234 -3.84 33.82 -9.27
N ARG A 235 -5.03 34.40 -9.36
CA ARG A 235 -5.97 34.46 -8.24
C ARG A 235 -6.38 33.07 -7.78
N ILE A 236 -6.73 32.15 -8.69
CA ILE A 236 -7.10 30.77 -8.34
C ILE A 236 -5.90 30.01 -7.79
N ASP A 237 -4.70 30.19 -8.38
CA ASP A 237 -3.47 29.51 -7.99
C ASP A 237 -3.02 29.89 -6.56
N THR A 238 -3.14 31.16 -6.20
CA THR A 238 -2.74 31.70 -4.89
C THR A 238 -3.86 31.67 -3.84
N MET A 239 -5.09 31.34 -4.25
CA MET A 239 -6.26 31.27 -3.38
C MET A 239 -6.08 30.22 -2.27
N PRO A 240 -6.39 30.56 -1.01
CA PRO A 240 -6.50 29.55 0.04
C PRO A 240 -7.52 28.48 -0.33
N ASN A 241 -7.17 27.21 -0.17
CA ASN A 241 -8.07 26.10 -0.50
C ASN A 241 -9.47 26.20 0.16
N PRO A 242 -9.63 26.63 1.43
CA PRO A 242 -10.96 26.87 2.01
C PRO A 242 -11.82 27.88 1.24
N GLU A 243 -11.20 28.93 0.69
CA GLU A 243 -11.89 29.92 -0.12
C GLU A 243 -12.34 29.29 -1.45
N TYR A 244 -11.45 28.58 -2.14
CA TYR A 244 -11.80 27.89 -3.39
C TYR A 244 -12.98 26.92 -3.19
N GLN A 245 -12.94 26.11 -2.12
CA GLN A 245 -14.04 25.18 -1.80
C GLN A 245 -15.36 25.91 -1.50
N ARG A 246 -15.30 27.12 -0.93
CA ARG A 246 -16.50 27.97 -0.74
C ARG A 246 -17.06 28.46 -2.07
N LEU A 247 -16.22 28.81 -3.05
CA LEU A 247 -16.66 29.23 -4.37
C LEU A 247 -17.38 28.12 -5.15
N LEU A 248 -16.99 26.85 -4.96
CA LEU A 248 -17.70 25.70 -5.55
C LEU A 248 -19.17 25.57 -5.08
N ARG A 249 -19.54 26.29 -4.03
CA ARG A 249 -20.90 26.33 -3.46
C ARG A 249 -21.63 27.64 -3.74
N CYS A 250 -21.03 28.55 -4.50
CA CYS A 250 -21.66 29.79 -4.91
C CYS A 250 -22.53 29.60 -6.15
N ASP A 251 -23.59 30.39 -6.22
CA ASP A 251 -24.31 30.71 -7.46
C ASP A 251 -23.51 31.76 -8.28
N ALA A 252 -23.97 32.06 -9.49
CA ALA A 252 -23.27 32.97 -10.39
C ALA A 252 -23.14 34.40 -9.81
N ALA A 253 -24.19 34.93 -9.17
CA ALA A 253 -24.17 36.26 -8.57
C ALA A 253 -23.12 36.35 -7.45
N GLN A 254 -23.06 35.34 -6.57
CA GLN A 254 -22.04 35.25 -5.52
C GLN A 254 -20.63 35.06 -6.09
N LEU A 255 -20.47 34.35 -7.21
CA LEU A 255 -19.17 34.22 -7.87
C LEU A 255 -18.68 35.55 -8.43
N ARG A 256 -19.56 36.35 -9.05
CA ARG A 256 -19.22 37.69 -9.56
C ARG A 256 -18.74 38.64 -8.48
N ASP A 257 -19.32 38.53 -7.28
CA ASP A 257 -18.92 39.31 -6.12
C ASP A 257 -17.58 38.83 -5.53
N ARG A 258 -17.41 37.51 -5.35
CA ARG A 258 -16.32 36.94 -4.56
C ARG A 258 -15.05 36.62 -5.34
N LEU A 259 -15.18 36.14 -6.57
CA LEU A 259 -14.06 35.66 -7.38
C LEU A 259 -13.05 36.78 -7.72
N PRO A 260 -13.48 38.01 -8.09
CA PRO A 260 -12.55 39.10 -8.38
C PRO A 260 -11.74 39.54 -7.16
N ALA A 261 -12.32 39.47 -5.96
CA ALA A 261 -11.70 39.91 -4.71
C ALA A 261 -11.06 41.32 -4.80
N GLY A 262 -11.71 42.23 -5.53
CA GLY A 262 -11.24 43.60 -5.75
C GLY A 262 -10.40 43.82 -7.02
N ASP A 263 -10.11 42.77 -7.80
CA ASP A 263 -9.41 42.89 -9.09
C ASP A 263 -10.39 43.30 -10.22
N PRO A 264 -10.24 44.50 -10.82
CA PRO A 264 -11.16 44.98 -11.85
C PRO A 264 -11.07 44.19 -13.15
N ALA A 265 -9.91 43.62 -13.49
CA ALA A 265 -9.74 42.83 -14.71
C ALA A 265 -10.47 41.49 -14.60
N ILE A 266 -10.45 40.87 -13.42
CA ILE A 266 -11.25 39.66 -13.16
C ILE A 266 -12.74 40.01 -13.16
N ALA A 267 -13.14 41.15 -12.57
CA ALA A 267 -14.54 41.59 -12.53
C ALA A 267 -15.13 41.79 -13.93
N GLU A 268 -14.39 42.44 -14.83
CA GLU A 268 -14.75 42.64 -16.23
C GLU A 268 -14.81 41.31 -16.99
N LEU A 269 -13.82 40.42 -16.81
CA LEU A 269 -13.85 39.10 -17.44
C LEU A 269 -15.10 38.32 -17.05
N VAL A 270 -15.40 38.25 -15.75
CA VAL A 270 -16.52 37.43 -15.29
C VAL A 270 -17.83 38.05 -15.76
N SER A 271 -18.02 39.38 -15.76
CA SER A 271 -19.30 40.01 -16.16
C SER A 271 -19.77 39.61 -17.56
N ASP A 272 -18.82 39.30 -18.46
CA ASP A 272 -19.09 38.90 -19.84
C ASP A 272 -19.30 37.39 -20.04
N VAL A 273 -19.21 36.60 -18.98
CA VAL A 273 -19.46 35.15 -19.00
C VAL A 273 -20.89 34.90 -18.50
N ASP A 274 -21.69 34.10 -19.20
CA ASP A 274 -23.04 33.76 -18.73
C ASP A 274 -23.00 32.95 -17.42
N ASP A 275 -24.12 32.96 -16.68
CA ASP A 275 -24.20 32.37 -15.35
C ASP A 275 -23.88 30.87 -15.32
N GLY A 276 -24.36 30.12 -16.33
CA GLY A 276 -24.13 28.68 -16.41
C GLY A 276 -22.66 28.38 -16.66
N THR A 277 -22.05 29.08 -17.60
CA THR A 277 -20.62 28.94 -17.94
C THR A 277 -19.72 29.35 -16.77
N LEU A 278 -20.04 30.43 -16.06
CA LEU A 278 -19.24 30.88 -14.90
C LEU A 278 -19.24 29.82 -13.79
N VAL A 279 -20.42 29.29 -13.48
CA VAL A 279 -20.62 28.21 -12.51
C VAL A 279 -19.86 26.95 -12.95
N ALA A 280 -19.93 26.57 -14.23
CA ALA A 280 -19.22 25.42 -14.76
C ALA A 280 -17.69 25.61 -14.72
N ALA A 281 -17.19 26.78 -15.09
CA ALA A 281 -15.76 27.07 -15.21
C ALA A 281 -15.03 26.94 -13.87
N VAL A 282 -15.56 27.50 -12.79
CA VAL A 282 -14.95 27.37 -11.45
C VAL A 282 -14.88 25.91 -10.98
N ARG A 283 -15.72 25.03 -11.54
CA ARG A 283 -15.76 23.58 -11.23
C ARG A 283 -14.99 22.72 -12.23
N ASN A 284 -14.59 23.27 -13.38
CA ASN A 284 -13.93 22.56 -14.47
C ASN A 284 -12.43 22.38 -14.18
N LEU A 285 -12.14 21.44 -13.30
CA LEU A 285 -10.79 20.97 -13.01
C LEU A 285 -10.41 19.83 -13.96
N GLY A 286 -9.11 19.66 -14.20
CA GLY A 286 -8.62 18.75 -15.24
C GLY A 286 -9.00 17.28 -15.01
N GLY A 287 -9.15 16.85 -13.75
CA GLY A 287 -9.62 15.51 -13.42
C GLY A 287 -11.11 15.24 -13.71
N HIS A 288 -11.87 16.26 -14.10
CA HIS A 288 -13.28 16.16 -14.53
C HIS A 288 -13.49 16.46 -16.01
N ASP A 289 -12.41 16.76 -16.74
CA ASP A 289 -12.47 17.04 -18.15
C ASP A 289 -11.99 15.80 -18.92
N LEU A 290 -12.94 15.08 -19.53
CA LEU A 290 -12.65 13.82 -20.23
C LEU A 290 -11.63 13.99 -21.35
N ALA A 291 -11.55 15.16 -21.98
CA ALA A 291 -10.60 15.41 -23.05
C ALA A 291 -9.20 15.77 -22.50
N ALA A 292 -9.11 16.50 -21.38
CA ALA A 292 -7.85 16.70 -20.68
C ALA A 292 -7.29 15.38 -20.11
N LEU A 293 -8.17 14.51 -19.58
CA LEU A 293 -7.81 13.16 -19.15
C LEU A 293 -7.24 12.33 -20.31
N ASP A 294 -7.91 12.33 -21.46
CA ASP A 294 -7.45 11.63 -22.67
C ASP A 294 -6.05 12.10 -23.09
N GLU A 295 -5.82 13.41 -23.14
CA GLU A 295 -4.51 13.99 -23.46
C GLU A 295 -3.42 13.62 -22.44
N ALA A 296 -3.77 13.48 -21.16
CA ALA A 296 -2.82 13.05 -20.14
C ALA A 296 -2.47 11.56 -20.26
N PHE A 297 -3.43 10.71 -20.58
CA PHE A 297 -3.16 9.29 -20.83
C PHE A 297 -2.26 9.09 -22.07
N GLU A 298 -2.38 9.94 -23.08
CA GLU A 298 -1.53 9.90 -24.28
C GLU A 298 -0.08 10.36 -24.02
N GLN A 299 0.18 11.07 -22.92
CA GLN A 299 1.52 11.52 -22.52
C GLN A 299 2.32 10.47 -21.74
N ILE A 300 1.70 9.36 -21.33
CA ILE A 300 2.33 8.35 -20.46
C ILE A 300 3.53 7.72 -21.17
N GLU A 301 4.70 7.83 -20.55
CA GLU A 301 5.93 7.19 -21.01
C GLU A 301 5.97 5.68 -20.67
N ASP A 302 6.63 4.89 -21.52
CA ASP A 302 6.79 3.42 -21.33
C ASP A 302 8.12 3.02 -20.69
N THR A 303 9.01 3.98 -20.40
CA THR A 303 10.37 3.73 -19.89
C THR A 303 10.51 3.95 -18.38
N ARG A 304 9.59 4.68 -17.75
CA ARG A 304 9.59 5.03 -16.33
C ARG A 304 8.16 5.09 -15.79
N PRO A 305 7.93 4.84 -14.49
CA PRO A 305 6.59 4.91 -13.92
C PRO A 305 6.01 6.32 -14.02
N THR A 306 4.69 6.42 -14.18
CA THR A 306 3.99 7.70 -14.34
C THR A 306 3.02 7.94 -13.19
N VAL A 307 3.00 9.17 -12.68
CA VAL A 307 1.94 9.65 -11.77
C VAL A 307 1.19 10.80 -12.43
N ILE A 308 -0.14 10.67 -12.44
CA ILE A 308 -1.08 11.69 -12.88
C ILE A 308 -1.69 12.32 -11.64
N LEU A 309 -1.36 13.60 -11.41
CA LEU A 309 -1.90 14.43 -10.35
C LEU A 309 -3.17 15.13 -10.87
N ALA A 310 -4.33 14.46 -10.73
CA ALA A 310 -5.59 14.94 -11.26
C ALA A 310 -6.33 15.80 -10.22
N TYR A 311 -6.46 17.10 -10.49
CA TYR A 311 -7.24 17.99 -9.64
C TYR A 311 -8.72 17.70 -9.84
N THR A 312 -9.42 17.49 -8.73
CA THR A 312 -10.85 17.17 -8.74
C THR A 312 -11.61 17.99 -7.67
N VAL A 313 -12.90 17.73 -7.63
CA VAL A 313 -13.86 18.24 -6.65
C VAL A 313 -14.48 17.03 -5.98
N LYS A 314 -14.34 16.94 -4.66
CA LYS A 314 -15.01 15.91 -3.88
C LYS A 314 -16.52 16.11 -3.95
N GLY A 315 -17.23 15.06 -4.32
CA GLY A 315 -18.67 15.12 -4.58
C GLY A 315 -19.02 15.80 -5.89
N ASN A 316 -18.14 15.80 -6.90
CA ASN A 316 -18.41 16.43 -8.19
C ASN A 316 -19.79 16.06 -8.74
N GLY A 317 -20.55 17.06 -9.16
CA GLY A 317 -21.91 16.83 -9.68
C GLY A 317 -22.91 16.41 -8.61
N LEU A 318 -22.59 16.38 -7.32
CA LEU A 318 -23.54 16.13 -6.23
C LEU A 318 -23.88 17.43 -5.47
N PRO A 319 -25.06 17.53 -4.82
CA PRO A 319 -25.40 18.68 -3.96
C PRO A 319 -24.40 18.93 -2.81
N THR A 320 -23.68 17.89 -2.40
CA THR A 320 -22.67 17.93 -1.34
C THR A 320 -21.30 18.43 -1.81
N GLN A 321 -21.13 18.76 -3.09
CA GLN A 321 -19.84 19.23 -3.62
C GLN A 321 -19.28 20.44 -2.85
N GLY A 322 -17.97 20.45 -2.64
CA GLY A 322 -17.26 21.51 -1.92
C GLY A 322 -17.59 21.61 -0.41
N HIS A 323 -18.49 20.78 0.14
CA HIS A 323 -18.84 20.84 1.56
C HIS A 323 -17.78 20.13 2.43
N PRO A 324 -17.25 20.74 3.50
CA PRO A 324 -16.18 20.15 4.32
C PRO A 324 -16.56 18.79 4.95
N GLN A 325 -17.84 18.58 5.22
CA GLN A 325 -18.37 17.35 5.85
C GLN A 325 -18.95 16.36 4.84
N ASN A 326 -18.63 16.45 3.55
CA ASN A 326 -19.24 15.58 2.53
C ASN A 326 -18.74 14.12 2.54
N HIS A 327 -17.68 13.79 3.27
CA HIS A 327 -17.03 12.47 3.18
C HIS A 327 -18.00 11.31 3.48
N SER A 328 -18.77 11.45 4.56
CA SER A 328 -19.67 10.44 5.11
C SER A 328 -21.14 10.84 4.98
N SER A 329 -21.43 11.98 4.37
CA SER A 329 -22.79 12.45 4.17
C SER A 329 -23.48 11.65 3.06
N LEU A 330 -24.75 11.35 3.30
CA LEU A 330 -25.63 10.75 2.32
C LEU A 330 -26.54 11.85 1.77
N LEU A 331 -26.85 11.78 0.48
CA LEU A 331 -27.90 12.60 -0.10
C LEU A 331 -29.25 12.26 0.55
N THR A 332 -30.05 13.28 0.84
CA THR A 332 -31.46 13.09 1.23
C THR A 332 -32.27 12.59 0.03
N THR A 333 -33.49 12.11 0.28
CA THR A 333 -34.42 11.68 -0.77
C THR A 333 -34.71 12.81 -1.77
N GLU A 334 -34.89 14.03 -1.29
CA GLU A 334 -35.13 15.22 -2.12
C GLU A 334 -33.90 15.56 -2.97
N GLN A 335 -32.70 15.46 -2.38
CA GLN A 335 -31.45 15.68 -3.09
C GLN A 335 -31.19 14.62 -4.17
N LEU A 336 -31.59 13.37 -3.93
CA LEU A 336 -31.54 12.32 -4.94
C LEU A 336 -32.54 12.58 -6.06
N ALA A 337 -33.78 12.96 -5.73
CA ALA A 337 -34.80 13.30 -6.74
C ALA A 337 -34.36 14.50 -7.60
N GLU A 338 -33.72 15.51 -7.02
CA GLU A 338 -33.11 16.61 -7.75
C GLU A 338 -32.02 16.13 -8.73
N LEU A 339 -31.12 15.27 -8.23
CA LEU A 339 -30.08 14.66 -9.05
C LEU A 339 -30.69 13.86 -10.20
N ALA A 340 -31.74 13.08 -9.94
CA ALA A 340 -32.45 12.28 -10.93
C ALA A 340 -33.03 13.16 -12.03
N ARG A 341 -33.78 14.22 -11.69
CA ARG A 341 -34.32 15.17 -12.68
C ARG A 341 -33.22 15.80 -13.53
N ARG A 342 -32.13 16.25 -12.93
CA ARG A 342 -31.02 16.87 -13.65
C ARG A 342 -30.29 15.91 -14.59
N LEU A 343 -30.21 14.63 -14.23
CA LEU A 343 -29.60 13.58 -15.06
C LEU A 343 -30.62 12.88 -15.96
N GLY A 344 -31.89 13.30 -15.95
CA GLY A 344 -32.99 12.66 -16.66
C GLY A 344 -33.17 11.18 -16.29
N ARG A 345 -33.05 10.84 -15.00
CA ARG A 345 -33.16 9.49 -14.44
C ARG A 345 -34.43 9.35 -13.61
N ASP A 346 -34.84 8.10 -13.40
CA ASP A 346 -35.97 7.74 -12.55
C ASP A 346 -35.47 7.20 -11.20
N VAL A 347 -36.05 7.67 -10.10
CA VAL A 347 -35.74 7.19 -8.75
C VAL A 347 -36.39 5.84 -8.45
N ASP A 348 -37.53 5.54 -9.09
CA ASP A 348 -38.31 4.33 -8.87
C ASP A 348 -37.78 3.17 -9.74
N ASP A 349 -37.09 3.49 -10.83
CA ASP A 349 -36.34 2.55 -11.67
C ASP A 349 -34.88 3.01 -11.83
N PRO A 350 -34.06 2.92 -10.76
CA PRO A 350 -32.74 3.52 -10.73
C PRO A 350 -31.69 2.75 -11.54
N TRP A 351 -31.97 1.51 -11.95
CA TRP A 351 -30.98 0.61 -12.55
C TRP A 351 -30.95 0.63 -14.07
N GLN A 352 -31.85 1.36 -14.74
CA GLN A 352 -31.95 1.40 -16.20
C GLN A 352 -30.59 1.43 -16.92
N ALA A 353 -30.40 0.47 -17.83
CA ALA A 353 -29.30 0.42 -18.78
C ALA A 353 -29.52 1.42 -19.94
N PHE A 354 -28.57 1.51 -20.87
CA PHE A 354 -28.77 2.31 -22.08
C PHE A 354 -29.78 1.65 -23.02
N PRO A 355 -30.61 2.44 -23.75
CA PRO A 355 -31.48 1.89 -24.77
C PRO A 355 -30.68 1.08 -25.79
N VAL A 356 -31.17 -0.11 -26.14
CA VAL A 356 -30.52 -0.98 -27.12
C VAL A 356 -30.30 -0.23 -28.43
N GLY A 357 -29.07 -0.28 -28.94
CA GLY A 357 -28.68 0.40 -30.19
C GLY A 357 -28.37 1.89 -30.07
N SER A 358 -28.45 2.50 -28.87
CA SER A 358 -27.90 3.85 -28.68
C SER A 358 -26.37 3.84 -28.77
N ASP A 359 -25.77 4.97 -29.13
CA ASP A 359 -24.31 5.08 -29.22
C ASP A 359 -23.61 4.72 -27.89
N ALA A 360 -24.23 5.05 -26.76
CA ALA A 360 -23.72 4.68 -25.43
C ALA A 360 -23.82 3.17 -25.17
N ALA A 361 -24.91 2.51 -25.59
CA ALA A 361 -25.04 1.05 -25.48
C ALA A 361 -23.99 0.34 -26.35
N VAL A 362 -23.78 0.81 -27.58
CA VAL A 362 -22.76 0.28 -28.50
C VAL A 362 -21.36 0.45 -27.90
N LEU A 363 -21.05 1.63 -27.34
CA LEU A 363 -19.73 1.85 -26.72
C LEU A 363 -19.51 0.97 -25.47
N CYS A 364 -20.56 0.68 -24.69
CA CYS A 364 -20.48 -0.28 -23.59
C CYS A 364 -20.18 -1.70 -24.10
N GLU A 365 -20.89 -2.15 -25.14
CA GLU A 365 -20.68 -3.47 -25.75
C GLU A 365 -19.27 -3.60 -26.34
N ASP A 366 -18.83 -2.60 -27.11
CA ASP A 366 -17.48 -2.54 -27.67
C ASP A 366 -16.41 -2.54 -26.57
N THR A 367 -16.65 -1.83 -25.47
CA THR A 367 -15.75 -1.82 -24.32
C THR A 367 -15.70 -3.18 -23.62
N ALA A 368 -16.84 -3.83 -23.39
CA ALA A 368 -16.90 -5.16 -22.80
C ALA A 368 -16.15 -6.19 -23.67
N ASN A 369 -16.37 -6.15 -24.99
CA ASN A 369 -15.67 -7.00 -25.94
C ASN A 369 -14.16 -6.71 -25.99
N ARG A 370 -13.78 -5.42 -25.99
CA ARG A 370 -12.38 -4.98 -25.96
C ARG A 370 -11.66 -5.38 -24.68
N LEU A 371 -12.34 -5.43 -23.53
CA LEU A 371 -11.72 -5.73 -22.23
C LEU A 371 -11.80 -7.20 -21.84
N ARG A 372 -12.55 -8.03 -22.58
CA ARG A 372 -12.71 -9.46 -22.32
C ARG A 372 -11.35 -10.16 -22.23
N ARG A 373 -11.11 -10.82 -21.09
CA ARG A 373 -9.86 -11.55 -20.83
C ARG A 373 -10.03 -13.03 -21.12
N LYS A 374 -8.99 -13.65 -21.70
CA LYS A 374 -8.94 -15.10 -21.85
C LYS A 374 -8.77 -15.75 -20.47
N SER A 375 -9.53 -16.82 -20.22
CA SER A 375 -9.32 -17.64 -19.03
C SER A 375 -7.91 -18.22 -19.06
N VAL A 376 -7.21 -18.11 -17.93
CA VAL A 376 -5.85 -18.64 -17.79
C VAL A 376 -5.94 -20.00 -17.11
N ALA A 377 -5.45 -21.05 -17.79
CA ALA A 377 -5.38 -22.38 -17.19
C ALA A 377 -4.33 -22.39 -16.08
N THR A 378 -4.72 -22.79 -14.88
CA THR A 378 -3.78 -22.94 -13.76
C THR A 378 -2.93 -24.20 -13.95
N ALA A 379 -1.61 -24.02 -14.01
CA ALA A 379 -0.65 -25.12 -13.99
C ALA A 379 -0.76 -25.90 -12.67
N GLN A 380 -0.59 -27.21 -12.73
CA GLN A 380 -0.58 -28.04 -11.53
C GLN A 380 0.67 -27.75 -10.70
N PRO A 381 0.54 -27.53 -9.39
CA PRO A 381 1.70 -27.32 -8.53
C PRO A 381 2.57 -28.60 -8.50
N PRO A 382 3.90 -28.47 -8.50
CA PRO A 382 4.79 -29.63 -8.45
C PRO A 382 4.67 -30.38 -7.12
N SER A 383 4.96 -31.68 -7.13
CA SER A 383 4.97 -32.50 -5.91
C SER A 383 6.11 -32.08 -4.97
N ILE A 384 5.81 -31.89 -3.69
CA ILE A 384 6.79 -31.58 -2.65
C ILE A 384 7.01 -32.82 -1.78
N PRO A 385 8.26 -33.30 -1.61
CA PRO A 385 8.57 -34.40 -0.72
C PRO A 385 8.16 -34.11 0.73
N LEU A 386 7.54 -35.10 1.39
CA LEU A 386 7.16 -34.99 2.81
C LEU A 386 8.36 -35.15 3.75
N ASP A 387 9.40 -35.84 3.29
CA ASP A 387 10.64 -36.09 4.03
C ASP A 387 11.82 -36.13 3.04
N PHE A 388 12.94 -35.55 3.44
CA PHE A 388 14.21 -35.59 2.70
C PHE A 388 15.11 -36.76 3.14
N GLY A 389 14.65 -37.58 4.10
CA GLY A 389 15.32 -38.78 4.59
C GLY A 389 16.58 -38.48 5.40
N ARG A 390 16.70 -37.25 5.92
CA ARG A 390 17.93 -36.75 6.54
C ARG A 390 17.82 -36.78 8.07
N VAL A 391 18.75 -37.47 8.71
CA VAL A 391 18.93 -37.42 10.16
C VAL A 391 19.96 -36.34 10.48
N GLN A 392 19.57 -35.31 11.23
CA GLN A 392 20.51 -34.27 11.64
C GLN A 392 21.56 -34.84 12.59
N GLN A 393 22.83 -34.70 12.20
CA GLN A 393 24.00 -35.08 12.98
C GLN A 393 24.52 -33.84 13.71
N GLY A 394 24.71 -33.93 15.03
CA GLY A 394 25.21 -32.82 15.85
C GLY A 394 24.20 -31.69 16.11
N THR A 395 24.69 -30.60 16.72
CA THR A 395 23.88 -29.42 17.06
C THR A 395 23.87 -28.43 15.89
N THR A 396 22.71 -27.90 15.54
CA THR A 396 22.56 -26.90 14.47
C THR A 396 21.40 -25.95 14.77
N THR A 397 21.34 -24.81 14.07
CA THR A 397 20.25 -23.84 14.21
C THR A 397 19.11 -24.15 13.24
N THR A 398 17.91 -23.67 13.55
CA THR A 398 16.76 -23.77 12.63
C THR A 398 16.96 -22.90 11.37
N GLN A 399 17.74 -21.81 11.46
CA GLN A 399 18.19 -21.02 10.30
C GLN A 399 19.05 -21.84 9.35
N ALA A 400 20.06 -22.54 9.90
CA ALA A 400 20.90 -23.44 9.12
C ALA A 400 20.08 -24.58 8.49
N ALA A 401 19.06 -25.07 9.20
CA ALA A 401 18.14 -26.07 8.68
C ALA A 401 17.30 -25.54 7.50
N LEU A 402 16.84 -24.28 7.54
CA LEU A 402 16.11 -23.65 6.43
C LEU A 402 16.98 -23.58 5.17
N GLY A 403 18.16 -22.97 5.26
CA GLY A 403 19.06 -22.85 4.10
C GLY A 403 19.44 -24.22 3.50
N ARG A 404 19.70 -25.21 4.35
CA ARG A 404 19.96 -26.59 3.91
C ARG A 404 18.74 -27.24 3.24
N THR A 405 17.54 -26.99 3.75
CA THR A 405 16.29 -27.53 3.17
C THR A 405 16.07 -27.00 1.76
N LEU A 406 16.28 -25.70 1.54
CA LEU A 406 16.19 -25.09 0.21
C LEU A 406 17.22 -25.71 -0.76
N LEU A 407 18.46 -25.89 -0.31
CA LEU A 407 19.50 -26.54 -1.11
C LEU A 407 19.21 -28.02 -1.40
N ASP A 408 18.59 -28.74 -0.47
CA ASP A 408 18.17 -30.13 -0.68
C ASP A 408 17.00 -30.23 -1.67
N LEU A 409 16.09 -29.26 -1.64
CA LEU A 409 14.95 -29.20 -2.56
C LEU A 409 15.43 -29.18 -4.02
N THR A 410 16.51 -28.45 -4.33
CA THR A 410 17.09 -28.41 -5.69
C THR A 410 17.50 -29.78 -6.23
N ARG A 411 17.89 -30.71 -5.34
CA ARG A 411 18.33 -32.07 -5.69
C ARG A 411 17.20 -33.09 -5.61
N ARG A 412 16.29 -32.93 -4.65
CA ARG A 412 15.27 -33.93 -4.31
C ARG A 412 13.93 -33.70 -5.03
N ALA A 413 13.63 -32.45 -5.37
CA ALA A 413 12.43 -32.06 -6.10
C ALA A 413 12.72 -30.82 -6.94
N PRO A 414 13.51 -30.96 -8.03
CA PRO A 414 13.96 -29.82 -8.84
C PRO A 414 12.79 -29.01 -9.40
N ASP A 415 11.69 -29.66 -9.77
CA ASP A 415 10.48 -28.98 -10.28
C ASP A 415 9.83 -28.08 -9.23
N ALA A 416 9.80 -28.52 -7.96
CA ALA A 416 9.35 -27.69 -6.84
C ALA A 416 10.35 -26.57 -6.52
N ALA A 417 11.65 -26.87 -6.57
CA ALA A 417 12.70 -25.89 -6.35
C ALA A 417 12.62 -24.73 -7.35
N ARG A 418 12.31 -25.01 -8.63
CA ARG A 418 12.10 -23.97 -9.67
C ARG A 418 10.92 -23.04 -9.40
N ARG A 419 9.99 -23.43 -8.52
CA ARG A 419 8.84 -22.59 -8.11
C ARG A 419 9.11 -21.78 -6.84
N VAL A 420 10.20 -22.04 -6.12
CA VAL A 420 10.56 -21.27 -4.93
C VAL A 420 11.11 -19.91 -5.34
N VAL A 421 10.60 -18.87 -4.70
CA VAL A 421 11.12 -17.51 -4.81
C VAL A 421 11.39 -17.00 -3.40
N THR A 422 12.62 -16.63 -3.09
CA THR A 422 12.96 -16.05 -1.77
C THR A 422 13.02 -14.54 -1.86
N VAL A 423 12.53 -13.84 -0.83
CA VAL A 423 12.60 -12.38 -0.73
C VAL A 423 13.16 -12.00 0.63
N SER A 424 14.08 -11.05 0.67
CA SER A 424 14.58 -10.46 1.94
C SER A 424 14.79 -8.95 1.83
N PRO A 425 14.69 -8.23 2.96
CA PRO A 425 15.00 -6.80 3.02
C PRO A 425 16.39 -6.58 3.63
N ASP A 426 17.45 -6.65 2.82
CA ASP A 426 18.85 -6.42 3.19
C ASP A 426 19.41 -7.37 4.28
N VAL A 427 18.91 -8.61 4.34
CA VAL A 427 19.26 -9.56 5.42
C VAL A 427 19.46 -11.00 4.96
N SER A 428 19.74 -11.24 3.69
CA SER A 428 19.99 -12.59 3.15
C SER A 428 21.09 -13.37 3.88
N SER A 429 22.22 -12.72 4.21
CA SER A 429 23.36 -13.38 4.85
C SER A 429 23.06 -13.77 6.29
N SER A 430 22.55 -12.84 7.09
CA SER A 430 22.25 -13.02 8.52
C SER A 430 21.06 -13.93 8.80
N THR A 431 20.18 -14.11 7.81
CA THR A 431 19.03 -15.02 7.89
C THR A 431 19.32 -16.42 7.32
N ASN A 432 20.57 -16.67 6.90
CA ASN A 432 21.06 -17.94 6.39
C ASN A 432 20.47 -18.33 5.01
N LEU A 433 20.23 -17.33 4.14
CA LEU A 433 19.90 -17.52 2.73
C LEU A 433 21.12 -17.51 1.81
N GLY A 434 22.30 -17.07 2.26
CA GLY A 434 23.46 -16.88 1.37
C GLY A 434 23.82 -18.10 0.49
N GLY A 435 23.77 -19.32 1.03
CA GLY A 435 23.99 -20.53 0.22
C GLY A 435 22.93 -20.76 -0.86
N TRP A 436 21.67 -20.40 -0.59
CA TRP A 436 20.59 -20.43 -1.57
C TRP A 436 20.78 -19.36 -2.64
N VAL A 437 21.07 -18.11 -2.25
CA VAL A 437 21.36 -17.00 -3.17
C VAL A 437 22.51 -17.36 -4.11
N ASN A 438 23.63 -17.86 -3.57
CA ASN A 438 24.73 -18.35 -4.40
C ASN A 438 24.31 -19.46 -5.36
N LYS A 439 23.33 -20.30 -5.01
CA LYS A 439 22.88 -21.40 -5.86
C LYS A 439 21.96 -20.92 -6.99
N VAL A 440 21.06 -19.98 -6.72
CA VAL A 440 19.96 -19.63 -7.62
C VAL A 440 20.05 -18.23 -8.23
N GLY A 441 21.02 -17.42 -7.81
CA GLY A 441 21.17 -16.04 -8.25
C GLY A 441 20.06 -15.11 -7.75
N VAL A 442 20.18 -13.86 -8.14
CA VAL A 442 19.28 -12.76 -7.79
C VAL A 442 18.47 -12.42 -9.03
N TRP A 443 17.18 -12.22 -8.87
CA TRP A 443 16.31 -11.85 -9.97
C TRP A 443 16.48 -10.36 -10.28
N SER A 444 16.71 -10.07 -11.55
CA SER A 444 16.71 -8.74 -12.14
C SER A 444 16.04 -8.83 -13.52
N PRO A 445 15.28 -7.81 -13.96
CA PRO A 445 14.70 -7.82 -15.30
C PRO A 445 15.75 -7.89 -16.41
N ASP A 446 16.95 -7.37 -16.15
CA ASP A 446 18.10 -7.38 -17.05
C ASP A 446 19.30 -8.09 -16.40
N GLU A 447 20.20 -8.65 -17.22
CA GLU A 447 21.48 -9.15 -16.72
C GLU A 447 22.36 -7.99 -16.26
N ARG A 448 22.91 -8.09 -15.05
CA ARG A 448 23.83 -7.07 -14.50
C ARG A 448 25.20 -7.68 -14.25
N VAL A 449 26.23 -6.86 -14.45
CA VAL A 449 27.62 -7.27 -14.23
C VAL A 449 27.89 -7.38 -12.73
N ASP A 450 28.27 -8.57 -12.29
CA ASP A 450 28.81 -8.79 -10.95
C ASP A 450 30.28 -8.34 -10.92
N TRP A 451 30.51 -7.11 -10.46
CA TRP A 451 31.84 -6.50 -10.37
C TRP A 451 32.77 -7.17 -9.34
N PHE A 452 32.25 -8.09 -8.53
CA PHE A 452 33.02 -8.86 -7.54
C PHE A 452 33.10 -10.36 -7.91
N ALA A 453 32.77 -10.72 -9.15
CA ALA A 453 32.78 -12.11 -9.60
C ALA A 453 34.17 -12.77 -9.55
N ASP A 454 35.24 -11.98 -9.69
CA ASP A 454 36.64 -12.41 -9.65
C ASP A 454 37.31 -12.21 -8.28
N ASP A 455 36.61 -11.64 -7.30
CA ASP A 455 37.11 -11.45 -5.95
C ASP A 455 37.01 -12.74 -5.13
N ALA A 456 38.16 -13.30 -4.78
CA ALA A 456 38.26 -14.54 -4.00
C ALA A 456 37.78 -14.40 -2.54
N ASP A 457 37.71 -13.17 -2.01
CA ASP A 457 37.21 -12.90 -0.66
C ASP A 457 35.68 -12.73 -0.61
N THR A 458 35.02 -12.61 -1.77
CA THR A 458 33.57 -12.47 -1.86
C THR A 458 32.88 -13.83 -1.67
N ILE A 459 32.22 -14.00 -0.52
CA ILE A 459 31.53 -15.25 -0.15
C ILE A 459 30.11 -15.32 -0.73
N LEU A 460 29.43 -14.18 -0.88
CA LEU A 460 28.06 -14.07 -1.37
C LEU A 460 28.07 -13.37 -2.72
N HIS A 461 27.69 -14.08 -3.77
CA HIS A 461 27.70 -13.59 -5.15
C HIS A 461 26.30 -13.15 -5.57
N TRP A 462 26.14 -11.86 -5.85
CA TRP A 462 24.88 -11.24 -6.27
C TRP A 462 24.71 -11.32 -7.78
N ARG A 463 24.65 -12.56 -8.30
CA ARG A 463 24.49 -12.80 -9.74
C ARG A 463 23.07 -12.44 -10.17
N GLU A 464 22.90 -11.20 -10.62
CA GLU A 464 21.64 -10.62 -11.07
C GLU A 464 21.31 -11.00 -12.51
N SER A 465 20.20 -11.72 -12.70
CA SER A 465 19.72 -12.13 -14.03
C SER A 465 18.21 -12.38 -14.03
N PRO A 466 17.56 -12.44 -15.21
CA PRO A 466 16.15 -12.81 -15.32
C PRO A 466 15.82 -14.21 -14.78
N GLY A 467 16.83 -15.09 -14.71
CA GLY A 467 16.70 -16.46 -14.19
C GLY A 467 16.84 -16.60 -12.67
N GLY A 468 17.14 -15.51 -11.96
CA GLY A 468 17.32 -15.53 -10.51
C GLY A 468 16.07 -15.99 -9.75
N GLN A 469 16.25 -16.66 -8.61
CA GLN A 469 15.13 -17.07 -7.74
C GLN A 469 15.11 -16.39 -6.37
N HIS A 470 15.94 -15.38 -6.19
CA HIS A 470 15.95 -14.54 -5.01
C HIS A 470 15.75 -13.07 -5.40
N ILE A 471 14.83 -12.37 -4.75
CA ILE A 471 14.68 -10.92 -4.91
C ILE A 471 15.20 -10.27 -3.62
N GLU A 472 16.28 -9.50 -3.74
CA GLU A 472 16.79 -8.69 -2.64
C GLU A 472 16.16 -7.30 -2.72
N LEU A 473 15.61 -6.85 -1.60
CA LEU A 473 15.09 -5.50 -1.44
C LEU A 473 16.04 -4.71 -0.55
N GLY A 474 15.87 -3.39 -0.53
CA GLY A 474 16.45 -2.56 0.54
C GLY A 474 15.87 -2.89 1.91
N ILE A 475 16.10 -2.02 2.89
CA ILE A 475 15.47 -2.13 4.22
C ILE A 475 13.97 -1.79 4.10
N ALA A 476 13.19 -2.78 3.67
CA ALA A 476 11.83 -2.59 3.19
C ALA A 476 10.93 -3.79 3.54
N GLU A 477 10.58 -3.92 4.83
CA GLU A 477 9.75 -5.04 5.29
C GLU A 477 8.30 -4.98 4.76
N THR A 478 7.77 -3.79 4.46
CA THR A 478 6.44 -3.60 3.86
C THR A 478 6.45 -4.04 2.41
N ASN A 479 7.47 -3.61 1.64
CA ASN A 479 7.66 -4.02 0.25
C ASN A 479 7.81 -5.53 0.14
N LEU A 480 8.59 -6.16 1.04
CA LEU A 480 8.75 -7.61 1.07
C LEU A 480 7.41 -8.33 1.13
N VAL A 481 6.52 -7.93 2.06
CA VAL A 481 5.27 -8.66 2.25
C VAL A 481 4.23 -8.33 1.19
N GLY A 482 4.28 -7.13 0.61
CA GLY A 482 3.52 -6.79 -0.61
C GLY A 482 3.95 -7.66 -1.78
N LEU A 483 5.26 -7.78 -2.01
CA LEU A 483 5.84 -8.58 -3.09
C LEU A 483 5.53 -10.07 -2.96
N ILE A 484 5.76 -10.69 -1.79
CA ILE A 484 5.43 -12.12 -1.62
C ILE A 484 3.92 -12.38 -1.71
N GLY A 485 3.09 -11.38 -1.40
CA GLY A 485 1.63 -11.44 -1.58
C GLY A 485 1.26 -11.58 -3.06
N GLU A 486 1.81 -10.71 -3.91
CA GLU A 486 1.52 -10.71 -5.34
C GLU A 486 2.23 -11.85 -6.10
N LEU A 487 3.46 -12.22 -5.73
CA LEU A 487 4.11 -13.46 -6.18
C LEU A 487 3.24 -14.68 -5.82
N GLY A 488 2.64 -14.66 -4.63
CA GLY A 488 1.74 -15.71 -4.15
C GLY A 488 0.37 -15.73 -4.82
N ALA A 489 0.03 -14.73 -5.64
CA ALA A 489 -1.24 -14.63 -6.37
C ALA A 489 -1.12 -15.03 -7.85
N THR A 490 0.11 -15.24 -8.35
CA THR A 490 0.43 -15.61 -9.74
C THR A 490 -0.35 -16.83 -10.25
N TRP A 491 -0.61 -17.82 -9.40
CA TRP A 491 -1.42 -19.01 -9.75
C TRP A 491 -2.82 -18.66 -10.29
N SER A 492 -3.43 -17.60 -9.74
CA SER A 492 -4.80 -17.18 -10.08
C SER A 492 -4.83 -16.13 -11.18
N ARG A 493 -3.81 -15.26 -11.24
CA ARG A 493 -3.76 -14.14 -12.18
C ARG A 493 -3.12 -14.53 -13.51
N TRP A 494 -2.13 -15.42 -13.47
CA TRP A 494 -1.27 -15.79 -14.60
C TRP A 494 -1.12 -17.30 -14.78
N GLY A 495 -1.82 -18.12 -13.99
CA GLY A 495 -1.79 -19.58 -14.12
C GLY A 495 -0.51 -20.26 -13.64
N GLU A 496 0.49 -19.50 -13.19
CA GLU A 496 1.80 -20.00 -12.80
C GLU A 496 1.95 -19.99 -11.27
N PRO A 497 1.81 -21.13 -10.57
CA PRO A 497 1.95 -21.17 -9.12
C PRO A 497 3.41 -21.06 -8.67
N LEU A 498 3.67 -20.12 -7.77
CA LEU A 498 4.96 -19.94 -7.08
C LEU A 498 4.87 -20.35 -5.61
N LEU A 499 6.03 -20.51 -4.98
CA LEU A 499 6.22 -20.75 -3.54
C LEU A 499 7.07 -19.60 -2.95
N PRO A 500 6.48 -18.41 -2.71
CA PRO A 500 7.20 -17.26 -2.18
C PRO A 500 7.55 -17.46 -0.70
N ILE A 501 8.80 -17.17 -0.35
CA ILE A 501 9.33 -17.25 1.01
C ILE A 501 9.99 -15.92 1.37
N GLY A 502 9.32 -15.12 2.20
CA GLY A 502 9.87 -13.90 2.76
C GLY A 502 10.67 -14.20 4.03
N VAL A 503 11.89 -13.71 4.14
CA VAL A 503 12.75 -13.89 5.31
C VAL A 503 13.22 -12.54 5.83
N LEU A 504 12.98 -12.27 7.12
CA LEU A 504 13.30 -11.01 7.78
C LEU A 504 13.66 -11.24 9.24
N TYR A 505 14.18 -10.21 9.92
CA TYR A 505 14.36 -10.28 11.37
C TYR A 505 13.02 -10.37 12.10
N ASP A 506 12.94 -11.31 13.05
CA ASP A 506 11.74 -11.58 13.84
C ASP A 506 11.11 -10.33 14.50
N PRO A 507 11.87 -9.38 15.08
CA PRO A 507 11.29 -8.16 15.63
C PRO A 507 10.50 -7.31 14.62
N PHE A 508 10.86 -7.39 13.34
CA PHE A 508 10.26 -6.58 12.27
C PHE A 508 9.02 -7.22 11.64
N VAL A 509 8.68 -8.47 12.00
CA VAL A 509 7.41 -9.12 11.59
C VAL A 509 6.20 -8.27 11.98
N SER A 510 6.26 -7.56 13.11
CA SER A 510 5.19 -6.66 13.54
C SER A 510 4.89 -5.52 12.55
N ARG A 511 5.93 -4.98 11.89
CA ARG A 511 5.77 -3.94 10.86
C ARG A 511 5.12 -4.49 9.59
N ALA A 512 5.43 -5.75 9.28
CA ALA A 512 4.97 -6.40 8.06
C ALA A 512 3.60 -7.11 8.19
N LEU A 513 3.03 -7.18 9.41
CA LEU A 513 1.91 -8.08 9.69
C LEU A 513 0.62 -7.68 8.98
N GLU A 514 0.27 -6.40 8.97
CA GLU A 514 -0.93 -5.90 8.29
C GLU A 514 -0.85 -6.14 6.77
N PRO A 515 0.16 -5.64 6.04
CA PRO A 515 0.26 -5.85 4.58
C PRO A 515 0.37 -7.33 4.20
N TRP A 516 1.05 -8.16 5.00
CA TRP A 516 1.07 -9.60 4.77
C TRP A 516 -0.31 -10.25 4.93
N SER A 517 -1.04 -9.90 6.00
CA SER A 517 -2.39 -10.43 6.24
C SER A 517 -3.37 -9.97 5.15
N PHE A 518 -3.21 -8.75 4.66
CA PHE A 518 -3.99 -8.21 3.55
C PHE A 518 -3.69 -8.93 2.23
N GLY A 519 -2.42 -9.23 1.94
CA GLY A 519 -2.03 -10.04 0.77
C GLY A 519 -2.66 -11.44 0.79
N ILE A 520 -2.77 -12.07 1.96
CA ILE A 520 -3.48 -13.36 2.12
C ILE A 520 -4.98 -13.19 1.84
N TYR A 521 -5.60 -12.12 2.34
CA TYR A 521 -6.99 -11.78 2.05
C TYR A 521 -7.25 -11.57 0.55
N ALA A 522 -6.28 -11.00 -0.16
CA ALA A 522 -6.31 -10.79 -1.62
C ALA A 522 -6.05 -12.08 -2.43
N GLY A 523 -5.84 -13.23 -1.78
CA GLY A 523 -5.62 -14.53 -2.42
C GLY A 523 -4.16 -14.94 -2.58
N GLY A 524 -3.22 -14.15 -2.03
CA GLY A 524 -1.79 -14.47 -2.01
C GLY A 524 -1.46 -15.66 -1.12
N GLN A 525 -0.57 -16.53 -1.60
CA GLN A 525 -0.05 -17.67 -0.86
C GLN A 525 1.46 -17.50 -0.65
N SER A 526 1.90 -17.38 0.61
CA SER A 526 3.31 -17.16 0.92
C SER A 526 3.70 -17.71 2.29
N ILE A 527 5.01 -17.85 2.51
CA ILE A 527 5.62 -18.21 3.79
C ILE A 527 6.42 -17.02 4.29
N LEU A 528 6.22 -16.61 5.54
CA LEU A 528 7.02 -15.58 6.20
C LEU A 528 7.87 -16.22 7.31
N VAL A 529 9.18 -15.95 7.31
CA VAL A 529 10.14 -16.48 8.27
C VAL A 529 10.78 -15.32 9.04
N GLY A 530 10.39 -15.16 10.30
CA GLY A 530 11.04 -14.24 11.24
C GLY A 530 12.25 -14.90 11.89
N THR A 531 13.45 -14.40 11.65
CA THR A 531 14.69 -14.97 12.19
C THR A 531 15.84 -13.97 12.23
N PRO A 532 16.73 -13.95 13.25
CA PRO A 532 16.73 -14.81 14.43
C PRO A 532 15.59 -14.43 15.39
N SER A 533 14.92 -15.45 15.93
CA SER A 533 13.77 -15.31 16.83
C SER A 533 14.14 -15.69 18.26
N GLY A 534 13.65 -14.96 19.27
CA GLY A 534 13.78 -15.29 20.69
C GLY A 534 14.62 -14.31 21.51
N VAL A 535 14.07 -13.89 22.66
CA VAL A 535 14.58 -12.82 23.54
C VAL A 535 16.06 -12.97 23.93
N THR A 536 16.53 -14.20 24.17
CA THR A 536 17.89 -14.46 24.64
C THR A 536 18.92 -14.68 23.53
N LEU A 537 18.48 -14.79 22.28
CA LEU A 537 19.33 -15.13 21.12
C LEU A 537 19.89 -13.90 20.38
N ALA A 538 19.43 -12.70 20.71
CA ALA A 538 19.94 -11.44 20.16
C ALA A 538 20.72 -10.60 21.20
N PRO A 539 21.80 -11.11 21.83
CA PRO A 539 22.51 -10.40 22.90
C PRO A 539 23.20 -9.10 22.43
N GLY A 540 23.47 -8.95 21.13
CA GLY A 540 24.11 -7.76 20.54
C GLY A 540 23.16 -6.61 20.18
N ARG A 541 21.85 -6.86 20.04
CA ARG A 541 20.85 -5.81 19.81
C ARG A 541 20.28 -5.38 21.16
N ARG A 542 21.02 -4.51 21.85
CA ARG A 542 20.65 -3.95 23.17
C ARG A 542 19.20 -3.46 23.16
N ARG A 543 18.41 -3.97 24.13
CA ARG A 543 17.17 -3.40 24.70
C ARG A 543 16.59 -2.20 23.94
N ALA A 544 15.86 -2.46 22.85
CA ALA A 544 14.72 -1.60 22.53
C ALA A 544 13.56 -2.11 23.41
N PRO A 545 13.01 -1.30 24.35
CA PRO A 545 11.84 -1.70 25.10
C PRO A 545 10.63 -1.60 24.17
N VAL A 546 10.44 -2.59 23.29
CA VAL A 546 9.15 -2.85 22.68
C VAL A 546 8.63 -4.11 23.34
N HIS A 547 7.71 -3.94 24.28
CA HIS A 547 7.06 -5.02 25.03
C HIS A 547 6.26 -5.94 24.09
N HIS A 548 6.87 -6.86 23.35
CA HIS A 548 6.15 -7.69 22.38
C HIS A 548 6.77 -9.08 22.26
N ASP A 549 6.42 -9.99 23.19
CA ASP A 549 6.65 -11.41 22.93
C ASP A 549 5.53 -12.32 23.49
N ALA A 550 4.81 -11.83 24.51
CA ALA A 550 3.54 -12.42 24.93
C ALA A 550 2.40 -12.16 23.93
N LEU A 551 2.47 -11.10 23.12
CA LEU A 551 1.43 -10.70 22.17
C LEU A 551 1.50 -11.44 20.82
N HIS A 552 2.66 -11.95 20.41
CA HIS A 552 2.81 -12.65 19.12
C HIS A 552 2.06 -13.99 19.08
N ARG A 553 2.02 -14.73 20.20
CA ARG A 553 1.22 -15.96 20.30
C ARG A 553 -0.29 -15.69 20.36
N THR A 554 -0.71 -14.57 20.95
CA THR A 554 -2.12 -14.16 21.01
C THR A 554 -2.61 -13.53 19.71
N GLY A 555 -1.77 -12.81 18.96
CA GLY A 555 -2.05 -12.33 17.61
C GLY A 555 -2.16 -13.46 16.58
N ALA A 556 -1.23 -14.42 16.61
CA ALA A 556 -1.32 -15.64 15.81
C ALA A 556 -2.50 -16.56 16.24
N ALA A 557 -2.94 -16.49 17.50
CA ALA A 557 -4.16 -17.15 17.96
C ALA A 557 -5.44 -16.45 17.43
N ARG A 558 -5.45 -15.11 17.29
CA ARG A 558 -6.56 -14.39 16.62
C ARG A 558 -6.68 -14.76 15.14
N LEU A 559 -5.57 -15.05 14.45
CA LEU A 559 -5.56 -15.58 13.08
C LEU A 559 -6.09 -17.02 12.96
N ARG A 560 -6.18 -17.80 14.05
CA ARG A 560 -6.84 -19.12 14.02
C ARG A 560 -8.36 -19.01 13.74
N HIS A 561 -8.98 -17.87 14.03
CA HIS A 561 -10.40 -17.63 13.70
C HIS A 561 -10.63 -17.44 12.19
N LEU A 562 -9.64 -16.98 11.42
CA LEU A 562 -9.72 -16.93 9.96
C LEU A 562 -9.68 -18.34 9.33
N ARG A 563 -8.92 -19.28 9.92
CA ARG A 563 -8.97 -20.70 9.53
C ARG A 563 -10.28 -21.40 9.92
N ALA A 564 -10.99 -20.91 10.94
CA ALA A 564 -12.28 -21.44 11.37
C ALA A 564 -13.46 -20.87 10.54
N GLY A 565 -13.39 -19.60 10.13
CA GLY A 565 -14.40 -18.96 9.28
C GLY A 565 -14.54 -19.58 7.89
N VAL A 566 -13.46 -20.16 7.35
CA VAL A 566 -13.48 -20.94 6.10
C VAL A 566 -14.06 -22.35 6.30
N ARG A 567 -14.04 -22.89 7.52
CA ARG A 567 -14.57 -24.23 7.83
C ARG A 567 -16.05 -24.25 8.27
N HIS A 568 -16.62 -23.11 8.67
CA HIS A 568 -18.00 -23.07 9.18
C HIS A 568 -19.10 -22.93 8.10
N ARG A 569 -18.75 -22.75 6.82
CA ARG A 569 -19.69 -22.72 5.68
C ARG A 569 -20.10 -24.10 5.13
N ARG A 570 -20.08 -25.17 5.94
CA ARG A 570 -20.42 -26.54 5.48
C ARG A 570 -21.38 -27.33 6.39
N ARG A 571 -22.20 -26.65 7.20
CA ARG A 571 -23.23 -27.30 8.02
C ARG A 571 -24.50 -26.46 8.18
N VAL A 572 -25.04 -25.95 7.08
CA VAL A 572 -26.48 -25.75 6.87
C VAL A 572 -26.66 -25.95 5.35
N ASP A 573 -27.77 -26.53 4.92
CA ASP A 573 -28.11 -26.89 3.53
C ASP A 573 -27.66 -28.30 3.09
N ALA A 574 -28.32 -29.30 3.68
CA ALA A 574 -28.48 -30.61 3.07
C ALA A 574 -29.87 -31.17 3.42
N ALA A 575 -30.91 -30.68 2.73
CA ALA A 575 -32.17 -31.39 2.53
C ALA A 575 -32.91 -30.82 1.30
N GLY A 576 -32.98 -31.59 0.20
CA GLY A 576 -34.03 -31.41 -0.84
C GLY A 576 -33.62 -31.18 -2.31
N GLN A 577 -33.12 -32.24 -2.99
CA GLN A 577 -33.33 -32.61 -4.41
C GLN A 577 -32.92 -31.70 -5.63
N PRO A 578 -32.72 -32.28 -6.85
CA PRO A 578 -31.57 -31.95 -7.73
C PRO A 578 -31.89 -31.25 -9.08
N GLY A 579 -30.88 -30.57 -9.65
CA GLY A 579 -30.81 -30.01 -11.02
C GLY A 579 -29.36 -29.66 -11.44
N PRO A 580 -29.03 -29.56 -12.74
CA PRO A 580 -27.87 -30.27 -13.34
C PRO A 580 -26.52 -29.51 -13.41
N ALA A 581 -25.45 -30.33 -13.42
CA ALA A 581 -24.08 -30.16 -13.96
C ALA A 581 -23.57 -28.73 -14.29
N GLY A 582 -22.40 -28.28 -13.85
CA GLY A 582 -21.31 -28.89 -13.09
C GLY A 582 -20.12 -27.92 -13.07
N GLN A 583 -19.77 -27.41 -11.89
CA GLN A 583 -18.47 -26.77 -11.64
C GLN A 583 -17.91 -27.38 -10.35
N ALA A 584 -16.99 -28.32 -10.53
CA ALA A 584 -16.24 -28.91 -9.44
C ALA A 584 -15.23 -27.90 -8.91
N GLY A 585 -15.53 -27.30 -7.75
CA GLY A 585 -14.53 -26.63 -6.92
C GLY A 585 -13.47 -27.64 -6.47
N ARG A 586 -12.35 -27.70 -7.19
CA ARG A 586 -11.21 -28.56 -6.89
C ARG A 586 -10.35 -27.92 -5.81
N HIS A 587 -10.66 -28.19 -4.54
CA HIS A 587 -9.63 -28.19 -3.52
C HIS A 587 -8.81 -29.48 -3.65
N LEU A 588 -7.50 -29.36 -3.83
CA LEU A 588 -6.57 -30.48 -3.79
C LEU A 588 -6.54 -31.04 -2.35
N GLY A 589 -7.46 -31.96 -2.05
CA GLY A 589 -7.31 -32.88 -0.94
C GLY A 589 -6.27 -33.92 -1.34
N LEU A 590 -5.16 -33.98 -0.60
CA LEU A 590 -4.24 -35.11 -0.69
C LEU A 590 -5.02 -36.42 -0.42
N PRO A 591 -4.94 -37.43 -1.29
CA PRO A 591 -5.64 -38.69 -1.07
C PRO A 591 -5.03 -39.43 0.13
N THR A 592 -5.90 -39.80 1.07
CA THR A 592 -5.63 -40.91 1.99
C THR A 592 -5.81 -42.21 1.22
N ALA A 593 -4.71 -42.81 0.77
CA ALA A 593 -4.70 -44.21 0.40
C ALA A 593 -4.77 -45.06 1.68
N VAL A 594 -5.74 -45.98 1.72
CA VAL A 594 -5.76 -47.13 2.64
C VAL A 594 -5.17 -48.29 1.84
N ASP A 595 -4.08 -48.86 2.32
CA ASP A 595 -3.50 -50.11 1.80
C ASP A 595 -4.08 -51.30 2.60
N PRO A 596 -4.46 -52.42 1.97
CA PRO A 596 -5.12 -53.54 2.62
C PRO A 596 -4.09 -54.52 3.21
N THR A 597 -3.21 -54.05 4.10
CA THR A 597 -2.40 -54.94 4.95
C THR A 597 -2.18 -54.29 6.32
N GLY A 598 -2.96 -54.70 7.32
CA GLY A 598 -3.01 -54.06 8.64
C GLY A 598 -1.71 -54.14 9.47
N ARG A 599 -0.77 -53.22 9.27
CA ARG A 599 0.32 -52.92 10.23
C ARG A 599 0.58 -51.41 10.37
N PRO A 600 0.58 -50.84 11.60
CA PRO A 600 0.80 -49.40 11.79
C PRO A 600 2.29 -49.03 11.77
N VAL A 601 2.72 -48.20 10.82
CA VAL A 601 3.98 -47.43 10.89
C VAL A 601 3.66 -46.02 11.38
N ALA A 602 4.24 -45.63 12.51
CA ALA A 602 3.95 -44.39 13.21
C ALA A 602 4.62 -43.16 12.57
N GLY A 603 4.04 -42.63 11.49
CA GLY A 603 4.32 -41.27 11.03
C GLY A 603 3.60 -40.23 11.90
N ARG A 604 4.30 -39.59 12.85
CA ARG A 604 3.70 -38.53 13.69
C ARG A 604 3.55 -37.23 12.89
N ARG A 605 2.31 -36.89 12.52
CA ARG A 605 1.94 -35.53 12.09
C ARG A 605 2.05 -34.55 13.26
N VAL A 606 2.82 -33.47 13.10
CA VAL A 606 2.89 -32.36 14.07
C VAL A 606 2.04 -31.21 13.53
N HIS A 607 0.76 -31.17 13.90
CA HIS A 607 -0.10 -30.01 13.67
C HIS A 607 -0.37 -29.28 14.98
N GLY A 608 -0.04 -27.97 15.04
CA GLY A 608 -0.62 -26.92 15.91
C GLY A 608 -0.56 -27.06 17.44
N SER A 609 -0.34 -28.26 17.95
CA SER A 609 -0.24 -28.70 19.35
C SER A 609 0.30 -30.15 19.42
N GLY A 610 1.19 -30.54 18.51
CA GLY A 610 1.76 -31.89 18.50
C GLY A 610 2.70 -32.12 19.69
N ARG A 611 2.23 -32.80 20.74
CA ARG A 611 3.08 -33.26 21.84
C ARG A 611 3.90 -34.47 21.40
N THR A 612 5.13 -34.26 20.98
CA THR A 612 6.10 -35.35 20.90
C THR A 612 6.62 -35.65 22.31
N ARG A 613 6.25 -36.80 22.89
CA ARG A 613 6.88 -37.30 24.13
C ARG A 613 8.38 -37.45 23.88
N ALA A 614 9.20 -36.63 24.53
CA ALA A 614 10.60 -36.98 24.79
C ALA A 614 10.62 -38.03 25.92
N SER A 615 11.52 -39.01 25.83
CA SER A 615 11.58 -40.15 26.74
C SER A 615 11.57 -39.71 28.22
N PRO A 616 10.79 -40.38 29.10
CA PRO A 616 10.76 -40.04 30.52
C PRO A 616 12.14 -40.29 31.16
N SER A 617 12.68 -39.30 31.89
CA SER A 617 13.79 -39.54 32.81
C SER A 617 13.24 -40.18 34.10
N PRO A 618 13.68 -41.37 34.51
CA PRO A 618 13.22 -41.99 35.74
C PRO A 618 13.81 -41.26 36.96
N GLY A 619 12.94 -40.72 37.81
CA GLY A 619 13.30 -40.11 39.09
C GLY A 619 12.22 -40.39 40.14
N ARG A 620 12.61 -40.70 41.38
CA ARG A 620 11.71 -41.15 42.46
C ARG A 620 10.87 -40.03 43.13
N GLY A 621 10.93 -38.78 42.64
CA GLY A 621 10.12 -37.67 43.13
C GLY A 621 9.32 -37.01 42.01
N GLY A 622 7.98 -37.04 42.11
CA GLY A 622 7.00 -36.22 41.37
C GLY A 622 7.11 -36.14 39.83
N ARG A 623 6.03 -36.47 39.10
CA ARG A 623 5.96 -36.21 37.65
C ARG A 623 5.74 -34.71 37.39
N VAL A 624 6.69 -34.05 36.73
CA VAL A 624 6.56 -32.67 36.23
C VAL A 624 6.45 -32.70 34.72
N LEU A 625 5.39 -32.10 34.17
CA LEU A 625 5.22 -31.92 32.72
C LEU A 625 5.89 -30.61 32.29
N LEU A 626 6.90 -30.71 31.43
CA LEU A 626 7.53 -29.56 30.77
C LEU A 626 7.09 -29.53 29.31
N ALA A 627 6.44 -28.45 28.88
CA ALA A 627 5.93 -28.27 27.51
C ALA A 627 6.51 -27.03 26.83
N PRO A 628 7.81 -27.03 26.48
CA PRO A 628 8.45 -25.92 25.80
C PRO A 628 8.18 -25.91 24.28
N GLN A 629 8.24 -24.72 23.68
CA GLN A 629 8.24 -24.51 22.23
C GLN A 629 9.51 -23.72 21.86
N GLY A 630 10.22 -24.12 20.81
CA GLY A 630 11.50 -23.51 20.41
C GLY A 630 12.67 -23.83 21.35
N GLU A 631 13.69 -22.97 21.35
CA GLU A 631 14.94 -23.08 22.13
C GLU A 631 14.79 -23.30 23.66
N PRO A 632 13.78 -22.75 24.36
CA PRO A 632 13.49 -23.12 25.76
C PRO A 632 13.34 -24.64 25.98
N GLY A 633 13.09 -25.39 24.90
CA GLY A 633 13.13 -26.86 24.87
C GLY A 633 14.43 -27.46 25.37
N HIS A 634 15.58 -26.88 25.02
CA HIS A 634 16.89 -27.36 25.45
C HIS A 634 17.17 -27.03 26.93
N HIS A 635 16.82 -25.83 27.38
CA HIS A 635 16.95 -25.43 28.79
C HIS A 635 16.09 -26.30 29.71
N HIS A 636 14.83 -26.55 29.35
CA HIS A 636 13.96 -27.41 30.13
C HIS A 636 14.37 -28.89 30.09
N ARG A 637 14.97 -29.38 29.00
CA ARG A 637 15.60 -30.72 28.98
C ARG A 637 16.82 -30.79 29.90
N ARG A 638 17.63 -29.72 29.97
CA ARG A 638 18.73 -29.61 30.95
C ARG A 638 18.21 -29.56 32.38
N ASP A 639 17.17 -28.79 32.66
CA ASP A 639 16.54 -28.72 34.00
C ASP A 639 15.93 -30.06 34.42
N GLY A 640 15.28 -30.77 33.49
CA GLY A 640 14.78 -32.12 33.73
C GLY A 640 15.89 -33.11 34.07
N ARG A 641 17.06 -33.00 33.43
CA ARG A 641 18.26 -33.80 33.76
C ARG A 641 18.93 -33.35 35.07
N GLY A 642 18.92 -32.05 35.37
CA GLY A 642 19.45 -31.49 36.62
C GLY A 642 18.62 -31.92 37.84
N ARG A 643 17.28 -31.89 37.74
CA ARG A 643 16.36 -32.37 38.78
C ARG A 643 16.44 -33.88 39.00
N ALA A 644 16.78 -34.66 37.97
CA ALA A 644 17.02 -36.10 38.12
C ALA A 644 18.37 -36.43 38.79
N ARG A 645 19.35 -35.51 38.77
CA ARG A 645 20.70 -35.70 39.33
C ARG A 645 20.90 -35.08 40.72
N GLY A 646 19.99 -34.23 41.18
CA GLY A 646 20.07 -33.56 42.49
C GLY A 646 19.27 -34.27 43.58
N ALA A 647 19.80 -35.36 44.14
CA ALA A 647 19.33 -35.91 45.41
C ALA A 647 20.52 -36.21 46.32
N PRO A 648 20.98 -35.26 47.17
CA PRO A 648 21.88 -35.56 48.26
C PRO A 648 21.08 -36.08 49.47
N GLY A 649 21.58 -37.16 50.07
CA GLY A 649 21.04 -37.75 51.29
C GLY A 649 21.02 -36.77 52.47
N ARG A 650 19.96 -36.87 53.27
CA ARG A 650 19.76 -36.15 54.52
C ARG A 650 20.83 -36.52 55.56
N ARG A 651 21.44 -35.54 56.21
CA ARG A 651 21.85 -35.63 57.63
C ARG A 651 21.45 -34.36 58.37
N ALA A 652 20.97 -34.58 59.59
CA ALA A 652 20.22 -33.66 60.44
C ALA A 652 21.11 -32.71 61.28
N ALA A 653 20.44 -31.70 61.82
CA ALA A 653 20.90 -30.52 62.54
C ALA A 653 21.82 -30.73 63.77
N ARG A 654 22.57 -29.68 64.13
CA ARG A 654 22.68 -29.15 65.51
C ARG A 654 22.98 -27.62 65.52
N PRO A 655 22.48 -26.84 66.50
CA PRO A 655 22.69 -25.39 66.61
C PRO A 655 23.74 -25.00 67.67
N GLY A 656 24.36 -23.83 67.51
CA GLY A 656 25.00 -23.08 68.61
C GLY A 656 26.38 -22.49 68.31
N GLY A 657 26.61 -21.24 68.76
CA GLY A 657 27.94 -20.82 69.25
C GLY A 657 28.62 -19.61 68.59
N HIS A 658 28.77 -18.55 69.39
CA HIS A 658 29.39 -17.24 69.16
C HIS A 658 30.90 -17.16 68.79
N ARG A 659 31.25 -16.01 68.15
CA ARG A 659 32.44 -15.13 68.28
C ARG A 659 33.80 -15.52 67.65
N GLY A 660 34.35 -14.58 66.86
CA GLY A 660 35.79 -14.45 66.58
C GLY A 660 36.15 -13.41 65.51
N ARG A 661 36.60 -12.22 65.92
CA ARG A 661 37.18 -11.15 65.06
C ARG A 661 38.62 -11.52 64.65
N ARG A 662 39.03 -11.17 63.41
CA ARG A 662 40.41 -10.74 63.07
C ARG A 662 40.44 -9.90 61.79
N ARG A 663 41.37 -8.93 61.73
CA ARG A 663 41.48 -7.79 60.81
C ARG A 663 42.52 -8.01 59.68
N LEU A 664 42.25 -7.35 58.53
CA LEU A 664 43.09 -6.52 57.60
C LEU A 664 44.24 -7.07 56.72
N ARG A 665 44.19 -6.59 55.45
CA ARG A 665 45.22 -6.21 54.42
C ARG A 665 44.97 -6.91 53.06
N ASP A 666 45.12 -6.34 51.86
CA ASP A 666 45.37 -5.00 51.29
C ASP A 666 44.88 -4.99 49.80
N GLN A 667 44.79 -3.77 49.22
CA GLN A 667 44.23 -3.23 47.94
C GLN A 667 44.63 -3.85 46.55
N PRO A 668 44.26 -3.31 45.33
CA PRO A 668 43.46 -2.11 44.92
C PRO A 668 42.40 -2.29 43.78
N ARG A 669 41.60 -1.23 43.52
CA ARG A 669 40.70 -1.01 42.36
C ARG A 669 41.30 -0.01 41.36
N PRO A 670 40.97 -0.04 40.06
CA PRO A 670 41.14 1.11 39.17
C PRO A 670 39.82 1.86 38.89
N ALA A 671 39.99 3.15 38.60
CA ALA A 671 39.00 4.21 38.56
C ALA A 671 38.51 4.57 37.14
N VAL A 672 37.38 5.28 37.10
CA VAL A 672 36.69 5.88 35.95
C VAL A 672 37.20 7.31 35.73
N PRO A 673 37.18 7.84 34.49
CA PRO A 673 37.05 9.29 34.32
C PRO A 673 36.06 9.75 33.23
N GLY A 674 35.50 10.93 33.48
CA GLY A 674 35.07 11.96 32.52
C GLY A 674 35.26 13.34 33.19
N PRO A 675 34.78 14.48 32.63
CA PRO A 675 34.92 15.00 31.26
C PRO A 675 35.38 16.51 31.23
N ALA A 676 35.31 17.15 30.04
CA ALA A 676 35.51 18.59 29.66
C ALA A 676 36.97 19.04 29.39
N GLY A 677 37.34 19.97 28.49
CA GLY A 677 36.67 20.91 27.57
C GLY A 677 37.50 22.21 27.42
N GLU A 678 37.70 22.71 26.17
CA GLU A 678 38.16 24.05 25.70
C GLU A 678 39.65 24.40 25.33
N ALA A 679 39.78 24.93 24.09
CA ALA A 679 40.65 25.96 23.43
C ALA A 679 42.09 26.31 23.95
N GLY A 680 43.12 26.66 23.14
CA GLY A 680 43.31 26.81 21.69
C GLY A 680 44.69 27.46 21.30
N SER A 681 45.01 27.41 19.99
CA SER A 681 45.84 28.33 19.18
C SER A 681 47.40 28.23 19.05
N ARG A 682 47.82 28.27 17.76
CA ARG A 682 49.06 28.80 17.09
C ARG A 682 50.41 28.04 17.15
N ARG A 683 50.87 27.54 15.98
CA ARG A 683 51.89 28.16 15.07
C ARG A 683 52.14 27.31 13.79
N ARG A 684 52.41 28.02 12.67
CA ARG A 684 52.77 27.64 11.27
C ARG A 684 54.28 27.29 11.14
N PRO A 685 54.87 26.78 10.00
CA PRO A 685 54.78 27.28 8.59
C PRO A 685 54.73 26.20 7.46
N VAL A 686 54.02 26.44 6.34
CA VAL A 686 54.40 27.02 5.01
C VAL A 686 55.46 26.21 4.22
N LEU A 687 55.10 25.76 3.01
CA LEU A 687 55.93 25.83 1.78
C LEU A 687 55.06 25.71 0.51
N ASP A 688 55.42 26.55 -0.46
CA ASP A 688 54.85 26.81 -1.80
C ASP A 688 55.03 25.64 -2.81
N PRO A 689 54.26 25.63 -3.92
CA PRO A 689 54.54 24.80 -5.09
C PRO A 689 55.31 25.58 -6.19
N GLY A 690 56.24 24.91 -6.86
CA GLY A 690 56.96 25.41 -8.03
C GLY A 690 57.29 24.29 -9.03
N PRO A 691 57.54 24.62 -10.32
CA PRO A 691 56.98 23.88 -11.46
C PRO A 691 58.02 23.16 -12.34
N GLY A 692 57.55 22.34 -13.31
CA GLY A 692 58.29 22.09 -14.55
C GLY A 692 58.14 20.70 -15.20
N ALA A 693 57.62 20.71 -16.45
CA ALA A 693 58.04 19.96 -17.66
C ALA A 693 58.13 18.41 -17.64
N ALA A 694 57.98 17.64 -18.73
CA ALA A 694 57.45 17.73 -20.10
C ALA A 694 57.64 16.31 -20.74
N ALA A 695 56.96 16.07 -21.87
CA ALA A 695 57.22 15.00 -22.88
C ALA A 695 56.76 13.56 -22.53
N ASP A 696 56.25 12.70 -23.43
CA ASP A 696 56.01 12.77 -24.89
C ASP A 696 55.15 11.57 -25.36
N ALA A 697 54.74 11.62 -26.64
CA ALA A 697 54.19 10.59 -27.56
C ALA A 697 52.66 10.31 -27.52
N ALA A 698 51.82 10.78 -28.49
CA ALA A 698 51.72 10.50 -29.95
C ALA A 698 51.16 9.08 -30.25
N GLY A 699 50.18 8.81 -31.14
CA GLY A 699 49.28 9.51 -32.08
C GLY A 699 48.09 8.54 -32.36
N ASP A 700 47.12 8.68 -33.27
CA ASP A 700 46.93 9.56 -34.43
C ASP A 700 45.44 9.43 -34.90
N ARG A 701 44.87 10.56 -35.38
CA ARG A 701 43.91 10.85 -36.51
C ARG A 701 42.87 9.80 -36.97
N ALA A 702 41.67 10.11 -37.52
CA ALA A 702 40.97 11.25 -38.14
C ALA A 702 39.46 10.85 -38.27
N GLY A 703 38.44 11.68 -38.55
CA GLY A 703 38.32 13.10 -38.86
C GLY A 703 36.89 13.46 -39.35
N ARG A 704 36.71 14.77 -39.58
CA ARG A 704 35.71 15.48 -40.42
C ARG A 704 34.28 15.75 -39.90
N SER A 705 34.14 17.02 -39.48
CA SER A 705 32.92 17.87 -39.50
C SER A 705 32.67 18.46 -40.91
N PRO A 706 31.49 19.07 -41.23
CA PRO A 706 31.31 20.54 -41.12
C PRO A 706 29.82 20.97 -40.87
N ALA A 707 29.33 22.22 -40.72
CA ALA A 707 29.80 23.59 -40.45
C ALA A 707 28.56 24.54 -40.33
N HIS A 708 28.81 25.78 -39.87
CA HIS A 708 28.05 27.07 -39.97
C HIS A 708 27.65 27.67 -38.60
N ALA A 709 27.83 28.97 -38.28
CA ALA A 709 28.54 30.10 -38.87
C ALA A 709 28.67 31.26 -37.82
N ARG A 710 29.64 32.16 -38.09
CA ARG A 710 30.24 33.33 -37.41
C ARG A 710 29.34 34.42 -36.72
N LEU A 711 29.77 34.82 -35.48
CA LEU A 711 30.04 36.14 -34.79
C LEU A 711 29.62 37.51 -35.42
N PRO A 712 29.65 38.72 -34.74
CA PRO A 712 30.16 39.13 -33.38
C PRO A 712 29.31 40.19 -32.59
N GLY A 713 29.74 40.60 -31.37
CA GLY A 713 29.43 41.94 -30.80
C GLY A 713 29.44 42.13 -29.27
N HIS A 714 30.44 42.86 -28.75
CA HIS A 714 30.64 43.26 -27.34
C HIS A 714 29.60 44.24 -26.77
N ARG A 715 29.27 44.12 -25.47
CA ARG A 715 29.41 45.15 -24.40
C ARG A 715 28.71 44.72 -23.09
N GLU A 716 29.50 44.53 -22.02
CA GLU A 716 29.03 44.63 -20.64
C GLU A 716 29.43 45.99 -20.04
N PRO A 717 28.66 46.48 -19.05
CA PRO A 717 29.32 46.95 -17.84
C PRO A 717 28.58 46.59 -16.54
N GLY A 718 29.36 46.40 -15.47
CA GLY A 718 29.04 46.93 -14.13
C GLY A 718 28.42 45.95 -13.14
N GLY A 719 29.23 45.51 -12.17
CA GLY A 719 28.77 44.73 -11.02
C GLY A 719 28.11 45.55 -9.91
N VAL A 720 27.79 44.88 -8.79
CA VAL A 720 28.14 45.25 -7.40
C VAL A 720 27.71 44.11 -6.47
N ASP A 721 28.62 43.82 -5.57
CA ASP A 721 28.65 42.86 -4.47
C ASP A 721 27.64 43.21 -3.34
N LEU A 722 27.02 42.22 -2.70
CA LEU A 722 26.21 42.43 -1.49
C LEU A 722 26.20 41.21 -0.58
N ALA A 723 27.17 41.19 0.34
CA ALA A 723 27.09 40.48 1.61
C ALA A 723 27.13 41.51 2.75
N ARG A 724 26.12 41.51 3.64
CA ARG A 724 26.31 41.81 5.07
C ARG A 724 25.09 41.43 5.92
N ARG A 725 25.37 40.64 6.94
CA ARG A 725 24.55 40.32 8.11
C ARG A 725 24.52 41.53 9.06
N HIS A 726 23.37 41.75 9.73
CA HIS A 726 23.32 42.54 10.96
C HIS A 726 22.74 41.76 12.14
N THR A 727 23.55 41.72 13.19
CA THR A 727 23.27 41.35 14.58
C THR A 727 22.39 42.38 15.28
N VAL A 728 21.51 41.93 16.18
CA VAL A 728 20.79 42.77 17.15
C VAL A 728 21.09 42.32 18.57
N ARG A 729 21.38 43.28 19.46
CA ARG A 729 21.45 43.12 20.93
C ARG A 729 20.49 44.13 21.62
N PRO A 730 20.16 43.93 22.91
CA PRO A 730 18.84 44.24 23.48
C PRO A 730 18.77 45.54 24.28
N GLY A 731 17.55 46.04 24.50
CA GLY A 731 17.21 47.07 25.48
C GLY A 731 15.89 46.78 26.19
N ARG A 732 15.88 46.87 27.52
CA ARG A 732 14.71 46.75 28.43
C ARG A 732 14.01 48.11 28.57
N LEU A 733 12.68 48.13 28.75
CA LEU A 733 12.00 48.44 30.04
C LEU A 733 10.47 48.57 29.89
N ALA A 734 9.77 48.04 30.92
CA ALA A 734 8.42 48.33 31.44
C ALA A 734 7.20 48.18 30.49
N GLY A 735 6.06 47.60 30.86
CA GLY A 735 5.49 47.21 32.14
C GLY A 735 3.97 47.40 32.04
N GLY A 736 3.19 46.30 31.99
CA GLY A 736 1.73 46.37 31.90
C GLY A 736 1.09 45.00 31.73
N ARG A 737 0.70 44.36 32.84
CA ARG A 737 -0.05 43.09 32.87
C ARG A 737 -1.54 43.38 33.04
N LEU A 738 -2.38 42.86 32.14
CA LEU A 738 -3.82 42.60 32.34
C LEU A 738 -4.23 41.35 31.51
N PRO A 739 -5.35 40.66 31.83
CA PRO A 739 -5.33 39.22 32.08
C PRO A 739 -6.17 38.36 31.11
N LEU A 740 -5.90 37.04 31.14
CA LEU A 740 -6.64 35.98 30.44
C LEU A 740 -8.08 35.80 30.98
N PRO A 741 -9.08 35.50 30.15
CA PRO A 741 -10.46 35.31 30.60
C PRO A 741 -10.72 33.90 31.13
N ARG A 742 -11.40 33.85 32.29
CA ARG A 742 -11.92 32.65 32.95
C ARG A 742 -13.28 32.23 32.36
N SER A 743 -13.44 30.92 32.30
CA SER A 743 -14.68 30.15 32.10
C SER A 743 -15.87 30.64 32.92
N ARG A 744 -17.03 30.83 32.28
CA ARG A 744 -18.32 31.05 32.94
C ARG A 744 -18.96 29.71 33.33
N ARG A 745 -19.02 29.45 34.64
CA ARG A 745 -20.05 28.60 35.27
C ARG A 745 -21.28 29.47 35.56
N ARG A 746 -22.47 29.03 35.18
CA ARG A 746 -23.75 29.48 35.75
C ARG A 746 -24.29 28.36 36.64
N GLN A 747 -24.53 28.68 37.91
CA GLN A 747 -25.36 27.90 38.83
C GLN A 747 -26.75 28.55 38.88
N HIS A 748 -27.79 27.74 38.80
CA HIS A 748 -29.03 27.94 39.54
C HIS A 748 -29.46 26.60 40.16
N ARG A 749 -29.54 26.60 41.50
CA ARG A 749 -30.28 25.67 42.38
C ARG A 749 -31.80 25.85 42.15
N ALA A 750 -32.75 24.99 42.51
CA ALA A 750 -32.87 23.61 43.01
C ALA A 750 -34.38 23.34 43.23
N ARG A 751 -34.81 22.06 43.20
CA ARG A 751 -35.95 21.37 43.87
C ARG A 751 -36.41 20.22 42.96
N GLY A 752 -36.03 18.95 43.21
CA GLY A 752 -36.72 17.99 44.10
C GLY A 752 -37.82 17.28 43.29
N LEU A 753 -37.77 15.99 42.95
CA LEU A 753 -37.76 14.80 43.81
C LEU A 753 -37.27 13.57 43.01
N GLY A 754 -36.46 12.70 43.63
CA GLY A 754 -36.27 11.28 43.24
C GLY A 754 -37.40 10.40 43.80
N PRO A 755 -37.34 9.04 43.75
CA PRO A 755 -36.15 8.17 43.95
C PRO A 755 -35.84 7.26 42.73
N GLN A 756 -34.58 6.94 42.41
CA GLN A 756 -33.67 5.90 42.97
C GLN A 756 -34.21 4.46 42.87
N VAL A 757 -33.47 3.39 42.59
CA VAL A 757 -32.05 3.05 42.25
C VAL A 757 -32.05 1.53 41.95
N THR A 758 -31.12 1.05 41.12
CA THR A 758 -30.30 -0.20 41.16
C THR A 758 -29.95 -0.55 39.70
N ASP A 759 -28.77 -0.25 39.15
CA ASP A 759 -27.41 -0.64 39.48
C ASP A 759 -27.21 -2.17 39.52
N LEU A 760 -26.52 -2.71 38.49
CA LEU A 760 -25.36 -3.60 38.62
C LEU A 760 -24.89 -4.15 37.25
N SER A 761 -23.65 -3.77 36.94
CA SER A 761 -22.56 -4.52 36.26
C SER A 761 -22.67 -4.90 34.78
#